data_AF-A0A7X4Z7J8-F1
#
_entry.id   AF-A0A7X4Z7J8-F1
#
_cell.length_a   1.000
_cell.length_b   1.000
_cell.length_c   1.000
_cell.angle_alpha   90.00
_cell.angle_beta   90.00
_cell.angle_gamma   90.00
#
_symmetry.space_group_name_H-M   'P 1'
#
loop_
_entity.id
_entity.type
_entity.pdbx_description
1 polymer ?
#
loop_
_entity_poly.entity_id
_entity_poly.type
_entity_poly.pdbx_seq_one_letter_code
_entity_poly.pdbx_strand_id
1 'polypeptide(L)'
;MMNQKNIDNNESKTNSIDIQKQKNEWRKKAWTIPEIRGRKQIWYTLVKKLVELVDLGQAYDLDAVPDVQEITQSQSWRTYATFLKGVGLVRNQAGRLMLSDVGMKFLAEPTQRYLADQIHDRFRLFGEVLSILEIEPATVEETDKQLCNRYGLNWKNLSNIRRRMDWLEVLGLIQAIGNHKWKVTDAGREALKDWYLIKPEVLKLTFLESDDIEINNPPEEIAILLQHLAGKPEMHKKRCTYNIWVPSPNRIENLRIIIQNASDQIAKSDLFEFIANKFNLRLSSVESMLPFLKASGLLEEVGRNIYIATPAAKAWLETGNDLDFIRILHANMQFVGEMIKVAECDTIRNDIYARAKLYGLNAEKARWIAGFLLEAGLLEETQYLHLKATHTGMRFIVDLPLADVSREVSEQKKKSDEKEIAVSPSISKLEQVCNRLHKTAIDPGAEGKASGVAFEEAIADIFCFMGFEVRRIGGSGDTDVVVKWRNEEDKYIVAIVDAKSKTGGRVSHTDISDIALDTHKEKHNADYVVIVGPEFSDGTIRAHARKKGFSLVTEKQLTEIARASKELGLSLQEIALAFQTCNGLSQLEEIISTKKRKLDIISEVIPKFLGEQELLDGLSPRDMFLLLRDSNESPSLDELINVFEMLAREEIGILKRDDGKDSPENVRYILKGAEKAINHLRALALAIEKGIQVRS
;
A
#
# COMPACT_ATOMS: atom_id res chain seq x y z
N MET A 1 47.93 -10.74 22.79
CA MET A 1 46.78 -9.83 22.55
C MET A 1 46.86 -9.06 21.23
N MET A 2 48.04 -8.79 20.65
CA MET A 2 48.16 -8.05 19.38
C MET A 2 47.93 -8.91 18.12
N ASN A 3 48.13 -10.23 18.19
CA ASN A 3 47.84 -11.16 17.08
C ASN A 3 46.36 -11.54 16.94
N GLN A 4 45.59 -11.59 18.03
CA GLN A 4 44.15 -11.94 17.97
C GLN A 4 43.33 -10.84 17.27
N LYS A 5 43.62 -9.56 17.56
CA LYS A 5 42.95 -8.41 16.95
C LYS A 5 43.18 -8.28 15.44
N ASN A 6 44.33 -8.73 14.93
CA ASN A 6 44.61 -8.72 13.50
C ASN A 6 43.95 -9.89 12.75
N ILE A 7 43.72 -11.01 13.44
CA ILE A 7 42.98 -12.16 12.89
C ILE A 7 41.48 -11.84 12.83
N ASP A 8 40.90 -11.29 13.90
CA ASP A 8 39.48 -10.90 13.96
C ASP A 8 39.13 -9.78 12.95
N ASN A 9 40.05 -8.83 12.71
CA ASN A 9 39.87 -7.79 11.68
C ASN A 9 39.99 -8.31 10.25
N ASN A 10 40.79 -9.35 10.00
CA ASN A 10 40.89 -9.99 8.69
C ASN A 10 39.71 -10.91 8.41
N GLU A 11 39.20 -11.66 9.40
CA GLU A 11 37.98 -12.46 9.27
C GLU A 11 36.74 -11.59 9.04
N SER A 12 36.61 -10.47 9.76
CA SER A 12 35.57 -9.45 9.57
C SER A 12 35.56 -8.86 8.14
N LYS A 13 36.73 -8.46 7.63
CA LYS A 13 36.87 -7.97 6.24
C LYS A 13 36.57 -9.05 5.19
N THR A 14 37.02 -10.28 5.42
CA THR A 14 36.79 -11.40 4.49
C THR A 14 35.31 -11.78 4.44
N ASN A 15 34.60 -11.77 5.58
CA ASN A 15 33.15 -11.95 5.63
C ASN A 15 32.39 -10.83 4.92
N SER A 16 32.81 -9.57 5.07
CA SER A 16 32.20 -8.42 4.39
C SER A 16 32.35 -8.51 2.87
N ILE A 17 33.55 -8.87 2.37
CA ILE A 17 33.82 -9.06 0.94
C ILE A 17 33.02 -10.24 0.38
N ASP A 18 32.92 -11.35 1.11
CA ASP A 18 32.13 -12.51 0.70
C ASP A 18 30.62 -12.19 0.65
N ILE A 19 30.10 -11.46 1.65
CA ILE A 19 28.71 -10.98 1.65
C ILE A 19 28.44 -10.07 0.44
N GLN A 20 29.35 -9.15 0.11
CA GLN A 20 29.19 -8.25 -1.03
C GLN A 20 29.24 -9.01 -2.36
N LYS A 21 30.11 -10.01 -2.48
CA LYS A 21 30.16 -10.89 -3.64
C LYS A 21 28.85 -11.67 -3.80
N GLN A 22 28.30 -12.22 -2.72
CA GLN A 22 26.98 -12.87 -2.73
C GLN A 22 25.85 -11.91 -3.14
N LYS A 23 25.87 -10.64 -2.68
CA LYS A 23 24.90 -9.61 -3.11
C LYS A 23 24.99 -9.32 -4.61
N ASN A 24 26.20 -9.19 -5.14
CA ASN A 24 26.40 -8.93 -6.56
C ASN A 24 25.94 -10.10 -7.42
N GLU A 25 26.24 -11.33 -7.02
CA GLU A 25 25.76 -12.53 -7.70
C GLU A 25 24.23 -12.67 -7.61
N TRP A 26 23.64 -12.33 -6.46
CA TRP A 26 22.18 -12.29 -6.31
C TRP A 26 21.52 -11.31 -7.30
N ARG A 27 22.10 -10.12 -7.47
CA ARG A 27 21.56 -9.08 -8.36
C ARG A 27 21.65 -9.46 -9.84
N LYS A 28 22.74 -10.09 -10.27
CA LYS A 28 22.98 -10.52 -11.67
C LYS A 28 22.01 -11.61 -12.14
N LYS A 29 21.56 -12.47 -11.23
CA LYS A 29 20.70 -13.62 -11.55
C LYS A 29 19.25 -13.19 -11.78
N ALA A 30 18.60 -13.78 -12.77
CA ALA A 30 17.18 -13.57 -13.08
C ALA A 30 16.25 -14.42 -12.18
N TRP A 31 15.00 -13.99 -12.01
CA TRP A 31 14.03 -14.68 -11.15
C TRP A 31 13.37 -15.90 -11.79
N THR A 32 13.10 -15.86 -13.09
CA THR A 32 12.27 -16.86 -13.77
C THR A 32 13.06 -17.51 -14.89
N ILE A 33 13.29 -18.82 -14.77
CA ILE A 33 13.81 -19.65 -15.86
C ILE A 33 12.78 -19.61 -17.00
N PRO A 34 13.08 -19.36 -18.30
CA PRO A 34 12.09 -19.33 -19.39
C PRO A 34 11.55 -20.72 -19.79
N GLU A 35 10.39 -20.80 -20.47
CA GLU A 35 9.71 -22.10 -20.68
C GLU A 35 10.30 -22.82 -21.88
N ILE A 36 10.43 -24.13 -21.76
CA ILE A 36 10.71 -24.99 -22.89
C ILE A 36 9.52 -25.94 -23.08
N ARG A 37 8.88 -25.88 -24.25
CA ARG A 37 7.75 -26.76 -24.54
C ARG A 37 8.23 -28.17 -24.82
N GLY A 38 7.48 -29.13 -24.27
CA GLY A 38 7.78 -30.55 -24.35
C GLY A 38 7.53 -31.22 -23.01
N ARG A 39 7.43 -32.55 -23.00
CA ARG A 39 7.41 -33.29 -21.73
C ARG A 39 8.78 -33.18 -21.06
N LYS A 40 8.82 -33.17 -19.73
CA LYS A 40 10.05 -33.03 -18.95
C LYS A 40 11.20 -33.94 -19.43
N GLN A 41 10.87 -35.18 -19.81
CA GLN A 41 11.83 -36.20 -20.25
C GLN A 41 12.64 -35.81 -21.50
N ILE A 42 12.15 -34.89 -22.33
CA ILE A 42 12.82 -34.51 -23.58
C ILE A 42 13.57 -33.18 -23.50
N TRP A 43 13.45 -32.42 -22.41
CA TRP A 43 13.98 -31.05 -22.32
C TRP A 43 15.49 -30.98 -22.57
N TYR A 44 16.27 -31.87 -21.96
CA TYR A 44 17.71 -31.89 -22.17
C TYR A 44 18.11 -32.20 -23.62
N THR A 45 17.55 -33.29 -24.16
CA THR A 45 17.78 -33.72 -25.54
C THR A 45 17.36 -32.64 -26.54
N LEU A 46 16.24 -31.96 -26.27
CA LEU A 46 15.74 -30.85 -27.05
C LEU A 46 16.71 -29.66 -27.05
N VAL A 47 17.21 -29.24 -25.88
CA VAL A 47 18.19 -28.14 -25.80
C VAL A 47 19.45 -28.48 -26.60
N LYS A 48 19.97 -29.71 -26.45
CA LYS A 48 21.11 -30.19 -27.25
C LYS A 48 20.80 -30.09 -28.74
N LYS A 49 19.64 -30.60 -29.17
CA LYS A 49 19.28 -30.61 -30.59
C LYS A 49 19.10 -29.21 -31.16
N LEU A 50 18.49 -28.30 -30.40
CA LEU A 50 18.34 -26.91 -30.81
C LEU A 50 19.70 -26.22 -30.96
N VAL A 51 20.66 -26.47 -30.07
CA VAL A 51 22.02 -25.93 -30.17
C VAL A 51 22.74 -26.46 -31.42
N GLU A 52 22.61 -27.76 -31.74
CA GLU A 52 23.14 -28.34 -32.99
C GLU A 52 22.53 -27.68 -34.23
N LEU A 53 21.21 -27.47 -34.24
CA LEU A 53 20.51 -26.87 -35.38
C LEU A 53 20.87 -25.38 -35.54
N VAL A 54 21.18 -24.67 -34.46
CA VAL A 54 21.71 -23.30 -34.51
C VAL A 54 23.12 -23.28 -35.12
N ASP A 55 23.99 -24.21 -34.73
CA ASP A 55 25.34 -24.34 -35.31
C ASP A 55 25.31 -24.64 -36.82
N LEU A 56 24.39 -25.51 -37.24
CA LEU A 56 24.12 -25.81 -38.65
C LEU A 56 23.51 -24.64 -39.43
N GLY A 57 23.32 -23.48 -38.80
CA GLY A 57 22.78 -22.27 -39.42
C GLY A 57 21.29 -22.35 -39.76
N GLN A 58 20.56 -23.32 -39.21
CA GLN A 58 19.13 -23.51 -39.50
C GLN A 58 18.22 -22.52 -38.75
N ALA A 59 18.76 -21.79 -37.79
CA ALA A 59 18.06 -20.76 -37.02
C ALA A 59 18.18 -19.36 -37.67
N TYR A 60 18.07 -19.29 -39.00
CA TYR A 60 18.18 -18.05 -39.76
C TYR A 60 16.86 -17.26 -39.86
N ASP A 61 15.73 -17.93 -39.60
CA ASP A 61 14.40 -17.35 -39.50
C ASP A 61 13.83 -17.71 -38.12
N LEU A 62 13.53 -16.70 -37.30
CA LEU A 62 13.02 -16.90 -35.95
C LEU A 62 11.57 -17.40 -35.93
N ASP A 63 10.80 -17.19 -36.99
CA ASP A 63 9.41 -17.62 -37.05
C ASP A 63 9.27 -19.02 -37.66
N ALA A 64 10.33 -19.53 -38.30
CA ALA A 64 10.44 -20.92 -38.68
C ALA A 64 10.46 -21.86 -37.46
N VAL A 65 9.91 -23.06 -37.67
CA VAL A 65 9.87 -24.14 -36.68
C VAL A 65 11.06 -25.06 -36.94
N PRO A 66 11.93 -25.32 -35.95
CA PRO A 66 13.03 -26.26 -36.11
C PRO A 66 12.47 -27.68 -36.29
N ASP A 67 13.07 -28.41 -37.22
CA ASP A 67 12.78 -29.83 -37.42
C ASP A 67 13.44 -30.66 -36.31
N VAL A 68 12.64 -30.95 -35.28
CA VAL A 68 13.05 -31.71 -34.10
C VAL A 68 12.13 -32.91 -34.00
N GLN A 69 12.63 -34.09 -34.42
CA GLN A 69 11.86 -35.34 -34.51
C GLN A 69 11.33 -35.81 -33.14
N GLU A 70 11.90 -35.30 -32.06
CA GLU A 70 11.59 -35.63 -30.67
C GLU A 70 10.30 -34.97 -30.14
N ILE A 71 9.65 -34.08 -30.90
CA ILE A 71 8.40 -33.40 -30.48
C ILE A 71 7.34 -33.40 -31.59
N THR A 72 6.13 -33.82 -31.24
CA THR A 72 4.96 -33.86 -32.15
C THR A 72 4.39 -32.46 -32.49
N GLN A 73 4.74 -31.43 -31.72
CA GLN A 73 4.34 -30.02 -31.92
C GLN A 73 5.51 -29.10 -31.50
N SER A 74 6.50 -28.96 -32.39
CA SER A 74 7.63 -28.03 -32.22
C SER A 74 7.16 -26.56 -32.27
N GLN A 75 7.89 -25.66 -31.64
CA GLN A 75 7.59 -24.22 -31.62
C GLN A 75 8.58 -23.43 -32.47
N SER A 76 8.24 -22.18 -32.80
CA SER A 76 9.17 -21.33 -33.55
C SER A 76 10.50 -21.11 -32.81
N TRP A 77 11.57 -20.87 -33.57
CA TRP A 77 12.88 -20.46 -33.05
C TRP A 77 12.77 -19.27 -32.08
N ARG A 78 11.85 -18.33 -32.32
CA ARG A 78 11.54 -17.19 -31.45
C ARG A 78 11.12 -17.62 -30.05
N THR A 79 10.38 -18.71 -29.95
CA THR A 79 9.92 -19.23 -28.67
C THR A 79 11.06 -19.93 -27.93
N TYR A 80 11.79 -20.81 -28.60
CA TYR A 80 12.96 -21.48 -28.02
C TYR A 80 14.12 -20.52 -27.67
N ALA A 81 14.27 -19.44 -28.43
CA ALA A 81 15.25 -18.40 -28.16
C ALA A 81 15.11 -17.79 -26.77
N THR A 82 13.90 -17.72 -26.21
CA THR A 82 13.70 -17.17 -24.85
C THR A 82 14.47 -17.98 -23.81
N PHE A 83 14.38 -19.31 -23.87
CA PHE A 83 15.14 -20.20 -23.00
C PHE A 83 16.62 -20.20 -23.37
N LEU A 84 16.97 -20.45 -24.64
CA LEU A 84 18.36 -20.60 -25.08
C LEU A 84 19.21 -19.34 -24.83
N LYS A 85 18.64 -18.15 -24.98
CA LYS A 85 19.29 -16.89 -24.60
C LYS A 85 19.33 -16.72 -23.09
N GLY A 86 18.26 -17.07 -22.38
CA GLY A 86 18.17 -16.98 -20.93
C GLY A 86 19.24 -17.81 -20.20
N VAL A 87 19.57 -18.99 -20.73
CA VAL A 87 20.71 -19.81 -20.24
C VAL A 87 22.05 -19.44 -20.86
N GLY A 88 22.09 -18.47 -21.79
CA GLY A 88 23.29 -17.95 -22.40
C GLY A 88 23.91 -18.80 -23.51
N LEU A 89 23.21 -19.82 -24.02
CA LEU A 89 23.73 -20.73 -25.07
C LEU A 89 23.74 -20.09 -26.46
N VAL A 90 22.84 -19.16 -26.73
CA VAL A 90 22.74 -18.52 -28.06
C VAL A 90 22.68 -17.00 -27.90
N ARG A 91 23.20 -16.30 -28.91
CA ARG A 91 23.03 -14.87 -29.12
C ARG A 91 22.22 -14.64 -30.38
N ASN A 92 21.58 -13.48 -30.51
CA ASN A 92 20.94 -13.09 -31.76
C ASN A 92 21.86 -12.08 -32.46
N GLN A 93 22.16 -12.35 -33.73
CA GLN A 93 22.96 -11.50 -34.59
C GLN A 93 22.19 -11.29 -35.90
N ALA A 94 21.71 -10.06 -36.13
CA ALA A 94 20.96 -9.66 -37.34
C ALA A 94 19.80 -10.62 -37.69
N GLY A 95 18.98 -10.96 -36.69
CA GLY A 95 17.77 -11.76 -36.88
C GLY A 95 18.01 -13.26 -36.91
N ARG A 96 19.26 -13.72 -36.77
CA ARG A 96 19.64 -15.13 -36.73
C ARG A 96 20.11 -15.52 -35.34
N LEU A 97 19.78 -16.72 -34.88
CA LEU A 97 20.42 -17.27 -33.69
C LEU A 97 21.81 -17.79 -34.09
N MET A 98 22.80 -17.43 -33.29
CA MET A 98 24.16 -17.94 -33.37
C MET A 98 24.58 -18.45 -32.01
N LEU A 99 25.46 -19.44 -31.97
CA LEU A 99 26.01 -19.91 -30.71
C LEU A 99 26.84 -18.80 -30.04
N SER A 100 26.66 -18.66 -28.74
CA SER A 100 27.57 -17.87 -27.90
C SER A 100 28.83 -18.68 -27.60
N ASP A 101 29.83 -18.09 -26.96
CA ASP A 101 31.01 -18.84 -26.52
C ASP A 101 30.65 -19.98 -25.54
N VAL A 102 29.60 -19.79 -24.73
CA VAL A 102 29.02 -20.81 -23.86
C VAL A 102 28.30 -21.88 -24.69
N GLY A 103 27.55 -21.48 -25.72
CA GLY A 103 26.89 -22.39 -26.66
C GLY A 103 27.86 -23.26 -27.43
N MET A 104 28.97 -22.70 -27.91
CA MET A 104 30.03 -23.44 -28.60
C MET A 104 30.68 -24.48 -27.68
N LYS A 105 30.94 -24.10 -26.42
CA LYS A 105 31.45 -25.05 -25.40
C LYS A 105 30.44 -26.15 -25.09
N PHE A 106 29.16 -25.81 -24.94
CA PHE A 106 28.11 -26.79 -24.72
C PHE A 106 27.90 -27.72 -25.93
N LEU A 107 28.04 -27.22 -27.16
CA LEU A 107 27.98 -28.04 -28.37
C LEU A 107 29.12 -29.08 -28.39
N ALA A 108 30.34 -28.65 -28.02
CA ALA A 108 31.50 -29.53 -27.98
C ALA A 108 31.39 -30.61 -26.90
N GLU A 109 30.87 -30.26 -25.72
CA GLU A 109 30.70 -31.18 -24.59
C GLU A 109 29.30 -31.02 -23.95
N PRO A 110 28.25 -31.58 -24.58
CA PRO A 110 26.89 -31.43 -24.09
C PRO A 110 26.68 -32.40 -22.93
N THR A 111 26.94 -31.93 -21.71
CA THR A 111 26.65 -32.65 -20.46
C THR A 111 25.49 -32.01 -19.71
N GLN A 112 24.70 -32.83 -19.00
CA GLN A 112 23.64 -32.35 -18.11
C GLN A 112 24.20 -31.42 -17.04
N ARG A 113 25.40 -31.73 -16.54
CA ARG A 113 26.10 -30.92 -15.55
C ARG A 113 26.40 -29.51 -16.07
N TYR A 114 26.97 -29.40 -17.27
CA TYR A 114 27.28 -28.09 -17.86
C TYR A 114 26.03 -27.21 -17.99
N LEU A 115 24.91 -27.79 -18.47
CA LEU A 115 23.65 -27.04 -18.57
C LEU A 115 23.10 -26.64 -17.20
N ALA A 116 23.27 -27.49 -16.17
CA ALA A 116 22.88 -27.15 -14.81
C ALA A 116 23.70 -25.99 -14.24
N ASP A 117 25.01 -25.96 -14.51
CA ASP A 117 25.87 -24.85 -14.11
C ASP A 117 25.42 -23.53 -14.76
N GLN A 118 25.09 -23.56 -16.06
CA GLN A 118 24.57 -22.37 -16.76
C GLN A 118 23.23 -21.89 -16.18
N ILE A 119 22.32 -22.80 -15.82
CA ILE A 119 21.05 -22.42 -15.19
C ILE A 119 21.32 -21.85 -13.78
N HIS A 120 22.20 -22.46 -13.00
CA HIS A 120 22.58 -21.96 -11.67
C HIS A 120 23.15 -20.54 -11.74
N ASP A 121 24.05 -20.28 -12.67
CA ASP A 121 24.74 -19.00 -12.80
C ASP A 121 23.81 -17.87 -13.27
N ARG A 122 22.72 -18.22 -13.96
CA ARG A 122 21.79 -17.25 -14.56
C ARG A 122 20.52 -17.02 -13.74
N PHE A 123 20.10 -17.96 -12.89
CA PHE A 123 18.82 -17.90 -12.21
C PHE A 123 18.92 -18.03 -10.69
N ARG A 124 18.17 -17.18 -9.98
CA ARG A 124 18.16 -17.14 -8.50
C ARG A 124 17.56 -18.42 -7.93
N LEU A 125 18.04 -18.84 -6.78
CA LEU A 125 17.45 -19.92 -5.99
C LEU A 125 17.40 -21.26 -6.71
N PHE A 126 18.33 -21.53 -7.64
CA PHE A 126 18.39 -22.81 -8.35
C PHE A 126 19.21 -23.82 -7.53
N GLY A 127 20.48 -23.51 -7.24
CA GLY A 127 21.32 -24.30 -6.34
C GLY A 127 20.82 -24.31 -4.90
N GLU A 128 20.17 -23.23 -4.45
CA GLU A 128 19.62 -23.13 -3.10
C GLU A 128 18.46 -24.12 -2.88
N VAL A 129 17.67 -24.42 -3.92
CA VAL A 129 16.65 -25.49 -3.86
C VAL A 129 17.32 -26.85 -3.69
N LEU A 130 18.41 -27.09 -4.42
CA LEU A 130 19.18 -28.33 -4.30
C LEU A 130 19.77 -28.51 -2.89
N SER A 131 20.26 -27.43 -2.26
CA SER A 131 20.75 -27.46 -0.88
C SER A 131 19.67 -27.76 0.17
N ILE A 132 18.41 -27.42 -0.10
CA ILE A 132 17.29 -27.76 0.80
C ILE A 132 17.07 -29.28 0.75
N LEU A 133 17.03 -29.83 -0.46
CA LEU A 133 16.80 -31.26 -0.69
C LEU A 133 17.97 -32.15 -0.24
N GLU A 134 19.16 -31.57 -0.06
CA GLU A 134 20.33 -32.29 0.48
C GLU A 134 20.13 -32.64 1.97
N ILE A 135 19.45 -31.77 2.73
CA ILE A 135 19.19 -31.96 4.16
C ILE A 135 18.26 -33.17 4.35
N GLU A 136 17.13 -33.18 3.65
CA GLU A 136 16.17 -34.26 3.71
C GLU A 136 15.33 -34.35 2.42
N PRO A 137 14.85 -35.56 2.05
CA PRO A 137 13.93 -35.68 0.93
C PRO A 137 12.60 -34.98 1.20
N ALA A 138 12.19 -34.11 0.28
CA ALA A 138 11.01 -33.27 0.45
C ALA A 138 10.10 -33.28 -0.79
N THR A 139 8.82 -32.96 -0.59
CA THR A 139 7.89 -32.68 -1.69
C THR A 139 8.12 -31.29 -2.27
N VAL A 140 7.48 -30.98 -3.41
CA VAL A 140 7.51 -29.64 -4.00
C VAL A 140 6.98 -28.59 -3.01
N GLU A 141 5.88 -28.89 -2.33
CA GLU A 141 5.21 -28.02 -1.35
C GLU A 141 6.07 -27.80 -0.11
N GLU A 142 6.71 -28.87 0.39
CA GLU A 142 7.63 -28.80 1.53
C GLU A 142 8.86 -27.95 1.18
N THR A 143 9.42 -28.15 -0.02
CA THR A 143 10.58 -27.40 -0.50
C THR A 143 10.27 -25.93 -0.71
N ASP A 144 9.10 -25.61 -1.26
CA ASP A 144 8.59 -24.24 -1.41
C ASP A 144 8.52 -23.53 -0.06
N LYS A 145 7.86 -24.17 0.92
CA LYS A 145 7.70 -23.62 2.27
C LYS A 145 9.06 -23.37 2.92
N GLN A 146 9.99 -24.32 2.83
CA GLN A 146 11.34 -24.16 3.38
C GLN A 146 12.10 -23.03 2.69
N LEU A 147 12.04 -22.92 1.36
CA LEU A 147 12.70 -21.88 0.58
C LEU A 147 12.11 -20.49 0.89
N CYS A 148 10.78 -20.37 0.88
CA CYS A 148 10.07 -19.12 1.17
C CYS A 148 10.33 -18.63 2.59
N ASN A 149 10.31 -19.52 3.58
CA ASN A 149 10.65 -19.18 4.97
C ASN A 149 12.10 -18.74 5.11
N ARG A 150 13.02 -19.42 4.41
CA ARG A 150 14.45 -19.17 4.52
C ARG A 150 14.86 -17.86 3.86
N TYR A 151 14.27 -17.50 2.71
CA TYR A 151 14.63 -16.32 1.92
C TYR A 151 13.61 -15.16 1.98
N GLY A 152 12.54 -15.28 2.78
CA GLY A 152 11.53 -14.23 2.94
C GLY A 152 10.67 -13.99 1.69
N LEU A 153 10.33 -15.04 0.96
CA LEU A 153 9.61 -14.95 -0.33
C LEU A 153 8.10 -15.07 -0.12
N ASN A 154 7.32 -14.41 -0.98
CA ASN A 154 5.85 -14.50 -0.99
C ASN A 154 5.33 -14.91 -2.38
N TRP A 155 5.62 -16.15 -2.79
CA TRP A 155 5.16 -16.68 -4.08
C TRP A 155 3.67 -17.06 -4.02
N LYS A 156 2.88 -16.56 -4.98
CA LYS A 156 1.42 -16.80 -5.06
C LYS A 156 1.04 -18.24 -5.42
N ASN A 157 1.95 -18.99 -6.05
CA ASN A 157 1.72 -20.36 -6.49
C ASN A 157 3.05 -21.12 -6.62
N LEU A 158 2.95 -22.44 -6.73
CA LEU A 158 4.10 -23.37 -6.77
C LEU A 158 4.82 -23.42 -8.13
N SER A 159 4.47 -22.58 -9.11
CA SER A 159 5.07 -22.67 -10.46
C SER A 159 6.58 -22.42 -10.43
N ASN A 160 7.05 -21.48 -9.61
CA ASN A 160 8.47 -21.12 -9.51
C ASN A 160 9.32 -22.23 -8.89
N ILE A 161 8.81 -22.92 -7.88
CA ILE A 161 9.50 -24.06 -7.25
C ILE A 161 9.46 -25.29 -8.14
N ARG A 162 8.30 -25.61 -8.72
CA ARG A 162 8.10 -26.79 -9.58
C ARG A 162 9.09 -26.78 -10.72
N ARG A 163 9.23 -25.63 -11.36
CA ARG A 163 10.13 -25.42 -12.47
C ARG A 163 11.60 -25.63 -12.15
N ARG A 164 12.04 -25.18 -10.97
CA ARG A 164 13.42 -25.40 -10.50
C ARG A 164 13.65 -26.88 -10.24
N MET A 165 12.74 -27.53 -9.52
CA MET A 165 12.81 -28.96 -9.24
C MET A 165 12.73 -29.80 -10.52
N ASP A 166 11.88 -29.44 -11.47
CA ASP A 166 11.76 -30.12 -12.77
C ASP A 166 13.10 -30.07 -13.53
N TRP A 167 13.75 -28.91 -13.59
CA TRP A 167 15.08 -28.79 -14.21
C TRP A 167 16.16 -29.56 -13.44
N LEU A 168 16.18 -29.48 -12.11
CA LEU A 168 17.12 -30.27 -11.30
C LEU A 168 16.95 -31.78 -11.53
N GLU A 169 15.72 -32.25 -11.73
CA GLU A 169 15.44 -33.66 -12.02
C GLU A 169 15.84 -34.03 -13.46
N VAL A 170 15.52 -33.19 -14.45
CA VAL A 170 15.93 -33.39 -15.85
C VAL A 170 17.44 -33.51 -16.00
N LEU A 171 18.17 -32.75 -15.19
CA LEU A 171 19.63 -32.70 -15.22
C LEU A 171 20.28 -33.74 -14.29
N GLY A 172 19.48 -34.63 -13.69
CA GLY A 172 19.95 -35.75 -12.88
C GLY A 172 20.50 -35.36 -11.50
N LEU A 173 20.23 -34.15 -11.02
CA LEU A 173 20.72 -33.66 -9.72
C LEU A 173 19.81 -34.06 -8.55
N ILE A 174 18.54 -34.33 -8.85
CA ILE A 174 17.58 -34.91 -7.90
C ILE A 174 16.87 -36.11 -8.53
N GLN A 175 16.41 -37.03 -7.69
CA GLN A 175 15.63 -38.19 -8.10
C GLN A 175 14.41 -38.39 -7.20
N ALA A 176 13.31 -38.87 -7.77
CA ALA A 176 12.13 -39.23 -7.01
C ALA A 176 12.38 -40.53 -6.22
N ILE A 177 11.96 -40.56 -4.95
CA ILE A 177 12.15 -41.73 -4.05
C ILE A 177 10.82 -42.35 -3.57
N GLY A 178 9.69 -41.93 -4.15
CA GLY A 178 8.34 -42.32 -3.73
C GLY A 178 7.64 -41.25 -2.87
N ASN A 179 6.33 -41.40 -2.65
CA ASN A 179 5.49 -40.47 -1.87
C ASN A 179 5.59 -39.00 -2.31
N HIS A 180 5.80 -38.75 -3.61
CA HIS A 180 6.03 -37.41 -4.16
C HIS A 180 7.19 -36.66 -3.47
N LYS A 181 8.24 -37.39 -3.03
CA LYS A 181 9.46 -36.80 -2.47
C LYS A 181 10.64 -36.96 -3.41
N TRP A 182 11.49 -35.94 -3.42
CA TRP A 182 12.73 -35.91 -4.18
C TRP A 182 13.93 -35.87 -3.25
N LYS A 183 15.02 -36.54 -3.66
CA LYS A 183 16.29 -36.57 -2.94
C LYS A 183 17.43 -36.20 -3.89
N VAL A 184 18.47 -35.55 -3.36
CA VAL A 184 19.70 -35.21 -4.10
C VAL A 184 20.51 -36.46 -4.45
N THR A 185 20.93 -36.55 -5.72
CA THR A 185 21.80 -37.61 -6.27
C THR A 185 23.28 -37.36 -5.93
N ASP A 186 24.17 -38.28 -6.28
CA ASP A 186 25.62 -38.05 -6.13
C ASP A 186 26.11 -36.89 -7.00
N ALA A 187 25.60 -36.78 -8.24
CA ALA A 187 25.87 -35.66 -9.13
C ALA A 187 25.35 -34.32 -8.56
N GLY A 188 24.19 -34.32 -7.90
CA GLY A 188 23.67 -33.16 -7.19
C GLY A 188 24.55 -32.73 -6.02
N ARG A 189 25.07 -33.68 -5.24
CA ARG A 189 26.02 -33.38 -4.15
C ARG A 189 27.36 -32.86 -4.68
N GLU A 190 27.82 -33.37 -5.80
CA GLU A 190 29.01 -32.84 -6.47
C GLU A 190 28.78 -31.40 -6.93
N ALA A 191 27.62 -31.10 -7.52
CA ALA A 191 27.26 -29.75 -7.92
C ALA A 191 27.21 -28.75 -6.77
N LEU A 192 26.66 -29.15 -5.62
CA LEU A 192 26.63 -28.29 -4.44
C LEU A 192 28.02 -27.93 -3.89
N LYS A 193 29.06 -28.74 -4.16
CA LYS A 193 30.43 -28.40 -3.76
C LYS A 193 31.04 -27.30 -4.63
N ASP A 194 30.67 -27.26 -5.90
CA ASP A 194 31.21 -26.29 -6.86
C ASP A 194 30.38 -25.00 -6.90
N TRP A 195 29.07 -25.12 -6.66
CA TRP A 195 28.15 -24.01 -6.79
C TRP A 195 28.30 -22.99 -5.67
N TYR A 196 28.46 -21.73 -6.08
CA TYR A 196 28.40 -20.62 -5.15
C TYR A 196 26.94 -20.33 -4.78
N LEU A 197 26.58 -20.70 -3.54
CA LEU A 197 25.22 -20.53 -2.98
C LEU A 197 25.11 -19.23 -2.20
N ILE A 198 23.97 -18.57 -2.34
CA ILE A 198 23.71 -17.27 -1.69
C ILE A 198 23.04 -17.50 -0.35
N LYS A 199 23.64 -17.04 0.75
CA LYS A 199 23.11 -17.25 2.10
C LYS A 199 21.95 -16.29 2.42
N PRO A 200 20.95 -16.73 3.21
CA PRO A 200 19.83 -15.88 3.62
C PRO A 200 20.22 -14.63 4.41
N GLU A 201 21.32 -14.70 5.16
CA GLU A 201 21.84 -13.61 5.98
C GLU A 201 22.23 -12.38 5.14
N VAL A 202 22.61 -12.60 3.89
CA VAL A 202 22.92 -11.56 2.91
C VAL A 202 21.69 -10.69 2.59
N LEU A 203 20.49 -11.27 2.70
CA LEU A 203 19.22 -10.57 2.50
C LEU A 203 18.70 -9.88 3.78
N LYS A 204 19.20 -10.26 4.96
CA LYS A 204 18.84 -9.66 6.26
C LYS A 204 19.74 -8.47 6.64
N LEU A 205 20.97 -8.43 6.12
CA LEU A 205 21.93 -7.35 6.35
C LEU A 205 21.72 -6.21 5.34
N THR A 206 20.59 -5.51 5.47
CA THR A 206 20.20 -4.36 4.63
C THR A 206 20.79 -3.03 5.13
N PHE A 207 21.56 -3.00 6.22
CA PHE A 207 21.93 -1.76 6.91
C PHE A 207 23.43 -1.56 7.22
N LEU A 208 24.35 -2.14 6.44
CA LEU A 208 25.74 -1.70 6.52
C LEU A 208 26.20 -1.20 5.16
N GLU A 209 26.42 0.10 5.15
CA GLU A 209 26.99 0.94 4.10
C GLU A 209 28.34 0.39 3.66
N SER A 210 28.53 0.24 2.35
CA SER A 210 29.87 0.27 1.74
C SER A 210 29.78 0.88 0.34
N ASP A 211 30.64 1.87 0.11
CA ASP A 211 30.67 2.80 -1.04
C ASP A 211 31.20 2.19 -2.36
N ASP A 212 31.53 0.90 -2.39
CA ASP A 212 32.18 0.26 -3.54
C ASP A 212 31.18 -0.55 -4.39
N ILE A 213 30.16 0.13 -4.93
CA ILE A 213 29.35 -0.42 -6.02
C ILE A 213 29.98 -0.02 -7.35
N GLU A 214 30.62 -0.98 -8.03
CA GLU A 214 31.13 -0.80 -9.38
C GLU A 214 29.97 -0.95 -10.39
N ILE A 215 29.62 0.15 -11.06
CA ILE A 215 28.62 0.17 -12.13
C ILE A 215 29.36 0.05 -13.47
N ASN A 216 28.98 -0.93 -14.28
CA ASN A 216 29.57 -1.10 -15.61
C ASN A 216 29.43 0.18 -16.45
N ASN A 217 30.52 0.56 -17.11
CA ASN A 217 30.51 1.64 -18.09
C ASN A 217 29.49 1.36 -19.20
N PRO A 218 28.79 2.40 -19.71
CA PRO A 218 27.88 2.22 -20.83
C PRO A 218 28.61 1.75 -22.10
N PRO A 219 27.98 0.93 -22.95
CA PRO A 219 28.39 0.71 -24.34
C PRO A 219 28.63 2.01 -25.10
N GLU A 220 29.45 1.97 -26.15
CA GLU A 220 29.89 3.14 -26.90
C GLU A 220 28.71 3.96 -27.45
N GLU A 221 27.70 3.30 -28.03
CA GLU A 221 26.50 3.93 -28.59
C GLU A 221 25.70 4.70 -27.53
N ILE A 222 25.64 4.16 -26.31
CA ILE A 222 24.93 4.78 -25.18
C ILE A 222 25.79 5.90 -24.58
N ALA A 223 27.11 5.70 -24.49
CA ALA A 223 28.05 6.72 -24.04
C ALA A 223 27.99 7.97 -24.93
N ILE A 224 27.87 7.81 -26.26
CA ILE A 224 27.72 8.92 -27.21
C ILE A 224 26.44 9.72 -26.91
N LEU A 225 25.31 9.06 -26.63
CA LEU A 225 24.06 9.74 -26.27
C LEU A 225 24.22 10.59 -25.00
N LEU A 226 24.86 10.02 -23.97
CA LEU A 226 25.08 10.71 -22.70
C LEU A 226 26.09 11.87 -22.85
N GLN A 227 27.17 11.69 -23.62
CA GLN A 227 28.13 12.75 -23.92
C GLN A 227 27.48 13.90 -24.69
N HIS A 228 26.59 13.59 -25.64
CA HIS A 228 25.84 14.60 -26.38
C HIS A 228 24.94 15.42 -25.46
N LEU A 229 24.29 14.76 -24.50
CA LEU A 229 23.46 15.43 -23.50
C LEU A 229 24.30 16.29 -22.54
N ALA A 230 25.43 15.77 -22.05
CA ALA A 230 26.34 16.49 -21.16
C ALA A 230 26.99 17.72 -21.82
N GLY A 231 27.36 17.61 -23.11
CA GLY A 231 28.02 18.68 -23.85
C GLY A 231 27.09 19.81 -24.31
N LYS A 232 25.76 19.66 -24.19
CA LYS A 232 24.76 20.62 -24.69
C LYS A 232 23.60 20.79 -23.70
N PRO A 233 23.71 21.72 -22.75
CA PRO A 233 22.66 21.96 -21.74
C PRO A 233 21.25 22.20 -22.33
N GLU A 234 21.15 22.80 -23.51
CA GLU A 234 19.87 23.00 -24.23
C GLU A 234 19.19 21.69 -24.65
N MET A 235 19.93 20.58 -24.81
CA MET A 235 19.38 19.27 -25.16
C MET A 235 18.58 18.67 -24.01
N HIS A 236 18.89 19.04 -22.76
CA HIS A 236 18.09 18.60 -21.61
C HIS A 236 16.64 19.04 -21.74
N LYS A 237 16.35 20.26 -22.25
CA LYS A 237 14.98 20.77 -22.48
C LYS A 237 14.28 20.09 -23.66
N LYS A 238 15.04 19.49 -24.59
CA LYS A 238 14.50 18.80 -25.78
C LYS A 238 14.13 17.34 -25.53
N ARG A 239 14.49 16.78 -24.36
CA ARG A 239 14.03 15.44 -23.97
C ARG A 239 12.50 15.39 -23.90
N CYS A 240 11.94 14.27 -24.33
CA CYS A 240 10.52 14.07 -24.51
C CYS A 240 9.79 13.91 -23.17
N THR A 241 8.50 14.28 -23.17
CA THR A 241 7.54 14.02 -22.09
C THR A 241 6.38 13.17 -22.61
N TYR A 242 6.64 12.32 -23.62
CA TYR A 242 5.61 11.54 -24.29
C TYR A 242 4.90 10.59 -23.31
N ASN A 243 3.64 10.23 -23.60
CA ASN A 243 2.93 9.22 -22.82
C ASN A 243 3.71 7.90 -22.85
N ILE A 244 3.77 7.23 -21.70
CA ILE A 244 4.48 5.96 -21.55
C ILE A 244 3.43 4.87 -21.41
N TRP A 245 3.52 3.86 -22.26
CA TRP A 245 2.69 2.68 -22.17
C TRP A 245 3.49 1.49 -22.64
N VAL A 246 3.48 0.40 -21.88
CA VAL A 246 4.21 -0.84 -22.16
C VAL A 246 3.42 -2.03 -21.61
N PRO A 247 3.40 -3.20 -22.27
CA PRO A 247 2.81 -4.42 -21.71
C PRO A 247 3.36 -4.74 -20.31
N SER A 248 2.49 -5.18 -19.41
CA SER A 248 2.81 -5.54 -18.02
C SER A 248 2.22 -6.92 -17.67
N PRO A 249 2.79 -7.67 -16.70
CA PRO A 249 3.94 -7.35 -15.83
C PRO A 249 5.31 -7.52 -16.53
N ASN A 250 6.41 -7.08 -15.89
CA ASN A 250 7.80 -7.11 -16.39
C ASN A 250 8.05 -6.19 -17.61
N ARG A 251 7.93 -4.88 -17.40
CA ARG A 251 7.90 -3.88 -18.48
C ARG A 251 9.22 -3.81 -19.24
N ILE A 252 10.36 -3.81 -18.54
CA ILE A 252 11.69 -3.74 -19.19
C ILE A 252 11.93 -4.96 -20.07
N GLU A 253 11.58 -6.15 -19.59
CA GLU A 253 11.74 -7.39 -20.35
C GLU A 253 10.77 -7.46 -21.55
N ASN A 254 9.53 -6.99 -21.37
CA ASN A 254 8.59 -6.90 -22.48
C ASN A 254 9.09 -5.93 -23.56
N LEU A 255 9.67 -4.78 -23.17
CA LEU A 255 10.34 -3.88 -24.11
C LEU A 255 11.50 -4.58 -24.82
N ARG A 256 12.32 -5.35 -24.09
CA ARG A 256 13.43 -6.10 -24.68
C ARG A 256 12.93 -7.05 -25.77
N ILE A 257 11.85 -7.78 -25.54
CA ILE A 257 11.21 -8.68 -26.52
C ILE A 257 10.70 -7.91 -27.75
N ILE A 258 10.07 -6.75 -27.53
CA ILE A 258 9.55 -5.89 -28.60
C ILE A 258 10.68 -5.35 -29.48
N ILE A 259 11.70 -4.75 -28.86
CA ILE A 259 12.84 -4.15 -29.57
C ILE A 259 13.69 -5.23 -30.25
N GLN A 260 13.78 -6.42 -29.66
CA GLN A 260 14.43 -7.56 -30.29
C GLN A 260 13.74 -7.98 -31.60
N ASN A 261 12.41 -7.89 -31.68
CA ASN A 261 11.66 -8.17 -32.90
C ASN A 261 11.88 -7.08 -33.98
N ALA A 262 12.20 -5.86 -33.56
CA ALA A 262 12.55 -4.75 -34.45
C ALA A 262 14.06 -4.55 -34.61
N SER A 263 14.91 -5.53 -34.28
CA SER A 263 16.37 -5.39 -34.45
C SER A 263 16.76 -5.20 -35.91
N ASP A 264 15.99 -5.80 -36.82
CA ASP A 264 16.04 -5.56 -38.26
C ASP A 264 14.80 -4.76 -38.71
N GLN A 265 14.81 -4.32 -39.96
CA GLN A 265 13.70 -3.54 -40.52
C GLN A 265 12.39 -4.33 -40.45
N ILE A 266 11.37 -3.73 -39.83
CA ILE A 266 10.05 -4.33 -39.67
C ILE A 266 8.96 -3.35 -40.10
N ALA A 267 7.95 -3.84 -40.82
CA ALA A 267 6.78 -3.04 -41.15
C ALA A 267 5.92 -2.79 -39.91
N LYS A 268 5.25 -1.63 -39.89
CA LYS A 268 4.36 -1.22 -38.78
C LYS A 268 3.28 -2.27 -38.47
N SER A 269 2.65 -2.83 -39.51
CA SER A 269 1.61 -3.86 -39.38
C SER A 269 2.14 -5.09 -38.65
N ASP A 270 3.32 -5.55 -39.05
CA ASP A 270 3.90 -6.82 -38.63
C ASP A 270 4.41 -6.70 -37.18
N LEU A 271 5.01 -5.55 -36.85
CA LEU A 271 5.37 -5.21 -35.49
C LEU A 271 4.12 -5.18 -34.59
N PHE A 272 3.02 -4.59 -35.05
CA PHE A 272 1.80 -4.48 -34.25
C PHE A 272 1.12 -5.84 -34.03
N GLU A 273 1.05 -6.65 -35.08
CA GLU A 273 0.51 -8.00 -35.02
C GLU A 273 1.36 -8.89 -34.09
N PHE A 274 2.69 -8.82 -34.17
CA PHE A 274 3.59 -9.53 -33.27
C PHE A 274 3.29 -9.20 -31.81
N ILE A 275 3.15 -7.92 -31.47
CA ILE A 275 2.94 -7.47 -30.09
C ILE A 275 1.54 -7.85 -29.60
N ALA A 276 0.52 -7.68 -30.45
CA ALA A 276 -0.85 -8.07 -30.15
C ALA A 276 -0.94 -9.58 -29.83
N ASN A 277 -0.31 -10.41 -30.65
CA ASN A 277 -0.30 -11.87 -30.47
C ASN A 277 0.56 -12.30 -29.28
N LYS A 278 1.76 -11.71 -29.10
CA LYS A 278 2.71 -12.11 -28.06
C LYS A 278 2.21 -11.79 -26.66
N PHE A 279 1.52 -10.66 -26.49
CA PHE A 279 1.05 -10.18 -25.19
C PHE A 279 -0.48 -10.28 -25.02
N ASN A 280 -1.18 -10.86 -26.00
CA ASN A 280 -2.64 -11.00 -26.03
C ASN A 280 -3.37 -9.65 -25.84
N LEU A 281 -2.99 -8.66 -26.65
CA LEU A 281 -3.46 -7.27 -26.57
C LEU A 281 -4.33 -6.91 -27.78
N ARG A 282 -5.26 -5.98 -27.56
CA ARG A 282 -6.03 -5.38 -28.67
C ARG A 282 -5.09 -4.54 -29.53
N LEU A 283 -5.29 -4.56 -30.86
CA LEU A 283 -4.47 -3.80 -31.80
C LEU A 283 -4.39 -2.32 -31.40
N SER A 284 -5.53 -1.70 -31.07
CA SER A 284 -5.63 -0.31 -30.62
C SER A 284 -4.74 0.03 -29.41
N SER A 285 -4.52 -0.94 -28.50
CA SER A 285 -3.62 -0.76 -27.37
C SER A 285 -2.16 -0.77 -27.82
N VAL A 286 -1.81 -1.66 -28.75
CA VAL A 286 -0.47 -1.70 -29.36
C VAL A 286 -0.15 -0.42 -30.14
N GLU A 287 -1.12 0.15 -30.85
CA GLU A 287 -0.92 1.39 -31.60
C GLU A 287 -0.51 2.56 -30.69
N SER A 288 -1.06 2.60 -29.47
CA SER A 288 -0.75 3.64 -28.49
C SER A 288 0.70 3.61 -27.98
N MET A 289 1.40 2.48 -28.18
CA MET A 289 2.78 2.27 -27.73
C MET A 289 3.83 2.87 -28.66
N LEU A 290 3.58 2.83 -29.97
CA LEU A 290 4.57 3.19 -30.98
C LEU A 290 5.20 4.58 -30.75
N PRO A 291 4.42 5.61 -30.41
CA PRO A 291 5.01 6.91 -30.13
C PRO A 291 5.99 6.91 -28.94
N PHE A 292 5.73 6.11 -27.90
CA PHE A 292 6.67 5.95 -26.78
C PHE A 292 7.96 5.28 -27.24
N LEU A 293 7.89 4.20 -28.03
CA LEU A 293 9.09 3.49 -28.51
C LEU A 293 10.00 4.40 -29.34
N LYS A 294 9.40 5.30 -30.13
CA LYS A 294 10.15 6.34 -30.86
C LYS A 294 10.72 7.40 -29.90
N ALA A 295 9.88 7.96 -29.03
CA ALA A 295 10.26 9.06 -28.15
C ALA A 295 11.29 8.66 -27.08
N SER A 296 11.32 7.40 -26.66
CA SER A 296 12.31 6.84 -25.71
C SER A 296 13.65 6.50 -26.37
N GLY A 297 13.79 6.69 -27.69
CA GLY A 297 15.02 6.41 -28.42
C GLY A 297 15.26 4.92 -28.67
N LEU A 298 14.23 4.08 -28.57
CA LEU A 298 14.34 2.64 -28.80
C LEU A 298 14.11 2.24 -30.26
N LEU A 299 13.22 2.93 -30.96
CA LEU A 299 12.92 2.72 -32.38
C LEU A 299 13.12 4.00 -33.19
N GLU A 300 13.57 3.84 -34.43
CA GLU A 300 13.61 4.88 -35.45
C GLU A 300 12.86 4.44 -36.72
N GLU A 301 12.34 5.42 -37.45
CA GLU A 301 11.61 5.19 -38.69
C GLU A 301 12.54 5.43 -39.88
N VAL A 302 12.86 4.38 -40.62
CA VAL A 302 13.83 4.40 -41.75
C VAL A 302 13.15 4.42 -43.12
N GLY A 303 11.83 4.25 -43.15
CA GLY A 303 11.00 4.31 -44.33
C GLY A 303 9.53 4.47 -43.93
N ARG A 304 8.65 4.78 -44.87
CA ARG A 304 7.21 4.98 -44.58
C ARG A 304 6.64 3.71 -43.94
N ASN A 305 6.28 3.78 -42.67
CA ASN A 305 5.80 2.64 -41.87
C ASN A 305 6.83 1.50 -41.72
N ILE A 306 8.13 1.77 -41.79
CA ILE A 306 9.20 0.79 -41.56
C ILE A 306 10.06 1.27 -40.40
N TYR A 307 10.18 0.42 -39.38
CA TYR A 307 10.88 0.72 -38.14
C TYR A 307 12.07 -0.20 -37.94
N ILE A 308 13.08 0.29 -37.21
CA ILE A 308 14.23 -0.48 -36.77
C ILE A 308 14.67 -0.01 -35.38
N ALA A 309 15.27 -0.90 -34.59
CA ALA A 309 15.89 -0.57 -33.32
C ALA A 309 17.08 0.38 -33.54
N THR A 310 17.17 1.42 -32.71
CA THR A 310 18.29 2.37 -32.75
C THR A 310 19.61 1.66 -32.39
N PRO A 311 20.78 2.22 -32.77
CA PRO A 311 22.07 1.65 -32.38
C PRO A 311 22.23 1.46 -30.87
N ALA A 312 21.78 2.43 -30.07
CA ALA A 312 21.82 2.33 -28.61
C ALA A 312 20.89 1.23 -28.07
N ALA A 313 19.70 1.06 -28.67
CA ALA A 313 18.78 -0.01 -28.30
C ALA A 313 19.36 -1.39 -28.64
N LYS A 314 20.07 -1.53 -29.76
CA LYS A 314 20.80 -2.76 -30.13
C LYS A 314 21.91 -3.08 -29.14
N ALA A 315 22.73 -2.08 -28.77
CA ALA A 315 23.75 -2.24 -27.74
C ALA A 315 23.16 -2.70 -26.39
N TRP A 316 21.99 -2.16 -26.00
CA TRP A 316 21.27 -2.63 -24.80
C TRP A 316 20.78 -4.10 -24.92
N LEU A 317 20.32 -4.53 -26.10
CA LEU A 317 19.96 -5.93 -26.32
C LEU A 317 21.16 -6.86 -26.19
N GLU A 318 22.35 -6.42 -26.56
CA GLU A 318 23.60 -7.18 -26.47
C GLU A 318 24.09 -7.30 -25.03
N THR A 319 24.07 -6.21 -24.25
CA THR A 319 24.52 -6.25 -22.85
C THR A 319 23.53 -6.98 -21.94
N GLY A 320 22.24 -6.96 -22.27
CA GLY A 320 21.21 -7.53 -21.41
C GLY A 320 20.93 -6.70 -20.15
N ASN A 321 21.64 -5.59 -19.93
CA ASN A 321 21.65 -4.87 -18.66
C ASN A 321 20.53 -3.82 -18.57
N ASP A 322 19.69 -3.90 -17.54
CA ASP A 322 18.58 -2.95 -17.35
C ASP A 322 19.07 -1.51 -17.11
N LEU A 323 20.29 -1.33 -16.59
CA LEU A 323 20.88 0.00 -16.41
C LEU A 323 21.13 0.71 -17.75
N ASP A 324 21.46 -0.03 -18.80
CA ASP A 324 21.67 0.53 -20.14
C ASP A 324 20.36 1.02 -20.75
N PHE A 325 19.25 0.31 -20.48
CA PHE A 325 17.91 0.82 -20.81
C PHE A 325 17.62 2.14 -20.09
N ILE A 326 17.90 2.23 -18.79
CA ILE A 326 17.66 3.47 -18.04
C ILE A 326 18.51 4.63 -18.57
N ARG A 327 19.74 4.38 -19.02
CA ARG A 327 20.59 5.40 -19.66
C ARG A 327 20.00 5.91 -20.97
N ILE A 328 19.52 5.02 -21.83
CA ILE A 328 18.83 5.39 -23.08
C ILE A 328 17.56 6.18 -22.77
N LEU A 329 16.77 5.70 -21.81
CA LEU A 329 15.55 6.37 -21.37
C LEU A 329 15.87 7.77 -20.84
N HIS A 330 16.90 7.94 -20.03
CA HIS A 330 17.32 9.24 -19.50
C HIS A 330 17.86 10.21 -20.56
N ALA A 331 18.54 9.69 -21.58
CA ALA A 331 19.01 10.52 -22.69
C ALA A 331 17.85 11.12 -23.51
N ASN A 332 16.71 10.43 -23.55
CA ASN A 332 15.59 10.77 -24.43
C ASN A 332 14.34 11.29 -23.70
N MET A 333 14.13 10.94 -22.44
CA MET A 333 12.95 11.30 -21.64
C MET A 333 13.34 12.20 -20.45
N GLN A 334 12.46 13.13 -20.12
CA GLN A 334 12.59 14.00 -18.96
C GLN A 334 12.41 13.23 -17.65
N PHE A 335 13.06 13.70 -16.59
CA PHE A 335 12.82 13.30 -15.19
C PHE A 335 13.07 11.81 -14.89
N VAL A 336 14.14 11.25 -15.45
CA VAL A 336 14.53 9.84 -15.22
C VAL A 336 15.60 9.78 -14.12
N GLY A 337 16.83 10.22 -14.40
CA GLY A 337 17.89 10.33 -13.39
C GLY A 337 17.57 11.38 -12.34
N GLU A 338 16.85 12.44 -12.71
CA GLU A 338 16.40 13.47 -11.78
C GLU A 338 15.43 12.91 -10.73
N MET A 339 14.61 11.91 -11.09
CA MET A 339 13.73 11.24 -10.14
C MET A 339 14.52 10.48 -9.07
N ILE A 340 15.60 9.80 -9.46
CA ILE A 340 16.50 9.13 -8.51
C ILE A 340 17.12 10.16 -7.58
N LYS A 341 17.56 11.32 -8.10
CA LYS A 341 18.12 12.40 -7.27
C LYS A 341 17.09 12.97 -6.30
N VAL A 342 15.83 13.11 -6.71
CA VAL A 342 14.75 13.59 -5.83
C VAL A 342 14.44 12.58 -4.73
N ALA A 343 14.53 11.29 -5.03
CA ALA A 343 14.32 10.20 -4.08
C ALA A 343 15.59 9.85 -3.26
N GLU A 344 16.59 10.74 -3.17
CA GLU A 344 17.82 10.50 -2.38
C GLU A 344 17.51 10.11 -0.92
N CYS A 345 16.45 10.71 -0.36
CA CYS A 345 15.88 10.34 0.93
C CYS A 345 14.54 9.62 0.74
N ASP A 346 14.04 9.00 1.81
CA ASP A 346 12.68 8.45 1.83
C ASP A 346 11.66 9.53 1.48
N THR A 347 11.03 9.42 0.31
CA THR A 347 10.18 10.48 -0.25
C THR A 347 8.83 9.94 -0.67
N ILE A 348 7.77 10.68 -0.34
CA ILE A 348 6.40 10.35 -0.75
C ILE A 348 6.28 10.45 -2.27
N ARG A 349 5.65 9.47 -2.93
CA ARG A 349 5.46 9.45 -4.40
C ARG A 349 4.83 10.74 -4.93
N ASN A 350 3.89 11.32 -4.21
CA ASN A 350 3.24 12.56 -4.61
C ASN A 350 4.19 13.76 -4.64
N ASP A 351 5.18 13.83 -3.74
CA ASP A 351 6.20 14.88 -3.78
C ASP A 351 7.12 14.71 -4.99
N ILE A 352 7.48 13.47 -5.32
CA ILE A 352 8.22 13.13 -6.55
C ILE A 352 7.40 13.55 -7.78
N TYR A 353 6.10 13.29 -7.81
CA TYR A 353 5.22 13.66 -8.93
C TYR A 353 4.96 15.17 -9.02
N ALA A 354 4.88 15.87 -7.89
CA ALA A 354 4.83 17.33 -7.86
C ALA A 354 6.12 17.92 -8.45
N ARG A 355 7.27 17.30 -8.16
CA ARG A 355 8.55 17.66 -8.79
C ARG A 355 8.57 17.33 -10.28
N ALA A 356 7.98 16.21 -10.71
CA ALA A 356 7.89 15.80 -12.12
C ALA A 356 7.14 16.83 -12.98
N LYS A 357 6.15 17.54 -12.41
CA LYS A 357 5.42 18.63 -13.10
C LYS A 357 6.37 19.76 -13.53
N LEU A 358 7.43 20.04 -12.77
CA LEU A 358 8.45 21.05 -13.13
C LEU A 358 9.25 20.67 -14.38
N TYR A 359 9.27 19.38 -14.73
CA TYR A 359 9.92 18.84 -15.93
C TYR A 359 8.92 18.57 -17.07
N GLY A 360 7.64 18.95 -16.90
CA GLY A 360 6.60 18.77 -17.91
C GLY A 360 5.98 17.37 -17.95
N LEU A 361 6.18 16.53 -16.91
CA LEU A 361 5.51 15.24 -16.78
C LEU A 361 4.26 15.32 -15.89
N ASN A 362 3.23 14.57 -16.25
CA ASN A 362 2.09 14.33 -15.37
C ASN A 362 2.37 13.14 -14.42
N ALA A 363 1.50 12.93 -13.43
CA ALA A 363 1.68 11.89 -12.42
C ALA A 363 1.70 10.46 -13.02
N GLU A 364 0.91 10.21 -14.06
CA GLU A 364 0.89 8.90 -14.74
C GLU A 364 2.24 8.58 -15.39
N LYS A 365 2.82 9.51 -16.16
CA LYS A 365 4.15 9.34 -16.78
C LYS A 365 5.23 9.14 -15.74
N ALA A 366 5.21 9.92 -14.66
CA ALA A 366 6.16 9.79 -13.58
C ALA A 366 6.03 8.42 -12.88
N ARG A 367 4.82 7.90 -12.71
CA ARG A 367 4.57 6.55 -12.19
C ARG A 367 5.16 5.46 -13.08
N TRP A 368 5.06 5.60 -14.40
CA TRP A 368 5.69 4.67 -15.34
C TRP A 368 7.22 4.69 -15.22
N ILE A 369 7.84 5.87 -15.15
CA ILE A 369 9.29 6.00 -14.94
C ILE A 369 9.71 5.37 -13.62
N ALA A 370 9.00 5.66 -12.52
CA ALA A 370 9.25 5.04 -11.22
C ALA A 370 9.16 3.50 -11.30
N GLY A 371 8.19 2.97 -12.05
CA GLY A 371 8.05 1.54 -12.31
C GLY A 371 9.29 0.92 -12.98
N PHE A 372 9.86 1.58 -13.99
CA PHE A 372 11.11 1.12 -14.61
C PHE A 372 12.30 1.20 -13.65
N LEU A 373 12.40 2.26 -12.86
CA LEU A 373 13.50 2.42 -11.91
C LEU A 373 13.43 1.41 -10.76
N LEU A 374 12.23 1.01 -10.34
CA LEU A 374 12.01 -0.09 -9.39
C LEU A 374 12.39 -1.44 -10.01
N GLU A 375 11.96 -1.71 -11.25
CA GLU A 375 12.32 -2.95 -11.97
C GLU A 375 13.85 -3.07 -12.17
N ALA A 376 14.52 -1.95 -12.46
CA ALA A 376 15.97 -1.89 -12.61
C ALA A 376 16.76 -1.86 -11.27
N GLY A 377 16.06 -1.82 -10.12
CA GLY A 377 16.69 -1.78 -8.79
C GLY A 377 17.38 -0.47 -8.42
N LEU A 378 17.04 0.63 -9.10
CA LEU A 378 17.57 1.98 -8.82
C LEU A 378 16.74 2.73 -7.77
N LEU A 379 15.48 2.35 -7.61
CA LEU A 379 14.60 2.77 -6.51
C LEU A 379 14.14 1.55 -5.72
N GLU A 380 13.72 1.78 -4.48
CA GLU A 380 13.05 0.81 -3.61
C GLU A 380 11.79 1.41 -2.98
N GLU A 381 10.79 0.55 -2.74
CA GLU A 381 9.61 0.89 -1.93
C GLU A 381 9.93 0.56 -0.47
N THR A 382 10.22 1.60 0.31
CA THR A 382 10.50 1.53 1.76
C THR A 382 9.24 1.29 2.58
N GLN A 383 8.13 1.93 2.18
CA GLN A 383 6.79 1.81 2.74
C GLN A 383 5.74 2.12 1.64
N TYR A 384 4.46 1.81 1.90
CA TYR A 384 3.40 2.02 0.92
C TYR A 384 3.36 3.49 0.46
N LEU A 385 3.44 3.72 -0.85
CA LEU A 385 3.52 5.04 -1.51
C LEU A 385 4.81 5.85 -1.29
N HIS A 386 5.83 5.31 -0.64
CA HIS A 386 7.15 5.96 -0.54
C HIS A 386 8.14 5.32 -1.51
N LEU A 387 9.11 6.13 -1.95
CA LEU A 387 10.22 5.71 -2.79
C LEU A 387 11.51 6.28 -2.23
N LYS A 388 12.55 5.46 -2.26
CA LYS A 388 13.91 5.86 -1.94
C LYS A 388 14.87 5.35 -3.00
N ALA A 389 15.88 6.14 -3.33
CA ALA A 389 16.96 5.74 -4.20
C ALA A 389 17.83 4.71 -3.49
N THR A 390 18.08 3.60 -4.18
CA THR A 390 19.03 2.60 -3.70
C THR A 390 20.43 3.17 -3.78
N HIS A 391 21.40 2.59 -3.06
CA HIS A 391 22.80 3.00 -3.21
C HIS A 391 23.30 2.81 -4.66
N THR A 392 22.80 1.79 -5.38
CA THR A 392 23.02 1.62 -6.82
C THR A 392 22.42 2.78 -7.62
N GLY A 393 21.20 3.23 -7.29
CA GLY A 393 20.60 4.43 -7.85
C GLY A 393 21.46 5.68 -7.65
N MET A 394 21.93 5.91 -6.42
CA MET A 394 22.76 7.06 -6.07
C MET A 394 24.10 7.04 -6.79
N ARG A 395 24.77 5.89 -6.91
CA ARG A 395 25.99 5.77 -7.70
C ARG A 395 25.73 5.93 -9.20
N PHE A 396 24.61 5.39 -9.69
CA PHE A 396 24.23 5.45 -11.12
C PHE A 396 24.06 6.88 -11.61
N ILE A 397 23.51 7.78 -10.79
CA ILE A 397 23.31 9.19 -11.18
C ILE A 397 24.58 10.04 -11.11
N VAL A 398 25.66 9.57 -10.47
CA VAL A 398 26.94 10.30 -10.42
C VAL A 398 27.51 10.49 -11.83
N ASP A 399 27.38 9.46 -12.67
CA ASP A 399 27.90 9.47 -14.04
C ASP A 399 26.86 9.91 -15.08
N LEU A 400 25.71 10.41 -14.63
CA LEU A 400 24.56 10.74 -15.47
C LEU A 400 24.38 12.26 -15.59
N PRO A 401 24.26 12.84 -16.81
CA PRO A 401 24.04 14.26 -16.98
C PRO A 401 22.62 14.67 -16.57
N LEU A 402 22.48 15.23 -15.35
CA LEU A 402 21.19 15.69 -14.81
C LEU A 402 20.87 17.14 -15.22
N ALA A 403 19.58 17.43 -15.41
CA ALA A 403 19.11 18.80 -15.62
C ALA A 403 19.04 19.60 -14.30
N ASP A 404 19.58 20.82 -14.27
CA ASP A 404 19.50 21.72 -13.10
C ASP A 404 18.34 22.72 -13.26
N VAL A 405 17.25 22.52 -12.50
CA VAL A 405 16.07 23.40 -12.49
C VAL A 405 16.15 24.44 -11.36
N SER A 406 17.23 24.45 -10.58
CA SER A 406 17.33 25.22 -9.33
C SER A 406 17.48 26.73 -9.52
N ARG A 407 17.73 27.23 -10.74
CA ARG A 407 18.03 28.66 -10.99
C ARG A 407 16.82 29.55 -11.34
N GLU A 408 15.64 29.00 -11.66
CA GLU A 408 14.51 29.81 -12.17
C GLU A 408 13.33 29.94 -11.18
N VAL A 409 13.30 29.22 -10.05
CA VAL A 409 12.16 29.24 -9.10
C VAL A 409 12.25 30.40 -8.09
N SER A 410 13.36 31.15 -8.06
CA SER A 410 13.56 32.26 -7.11
C SER A 410 12.72 33.51 -7.38
N GLU A 411 12.01 33.62 -8.51
CA GLU A 411 11.27 34.85 -8.88
C GLU A 411 9.75 34.72 -8.92
N GLN A 412 9.13 33.56 -8.64
CA GLN A 412 7.66 33.43 -8.74
C GLN A 412 6.91 32.99 -7.47
N LYS A 413 7.58 32.79 -6.33
CA LYS A 413 6.90 32.59 -5.04
C LYS A 413 6.87 33.87 -4.20
N LYS A 414 6.07 34.86 -4.65
CA LYS A 414 5.49 35.88 -3.77
C LYS A 414 4.03 36.09 -4.14
N LYS A 415 3.16 35.48 -3.32
CA LYS A 415 1.83 35.95 -2.87
C LYS A 415 0.85 34.77 -2.79
N SER A 416 0.53 34.39 -1.57
CA SER A 416 -0.82 34.54 -1.04
C SER A 416 -0.83 34.11 0.42
N ASP A 417 -0.90 35.09 1.32
CA ASP A 417 -1.27 34.92 2.71
C ASP A 417 -2.72 34.43 2.79
N GLU A 418 -2.98 33.43 3.63
CA GLU A 418 -4.33 33.21 4.18
C GLU A 418 -4.28 33.27 5.71
N LYS A 419 -5.22 34.06 6.22
CA LYS A 419 -5.35 34.53 7.59
C LYS A 419 -5.89 33.43 8.49
N GLU A 420 -5.16 33.11 9.56
CA GLU A 420 -5.75 32.50 10.75
C GLU A 420 -6.62 33.53 11.46
N ILE A 421 -7.93 33.25 11.52
CA ILE A 421 -8.86 33.95 12.38
C ILE A 421 -8.74 33.34 13.77
N ALA A 422 -8.07 34.05 14.66
CA ALA A 422 -8.11 33.78 16.10
C ALA A 422 -9.54 34.00 16.61
N VAL A 423 -10.18 32.93 17.09
CA VAL A 423 -11.43 33.03 17.85
C VAL A 423 -11.07 33.04 19.33
N SER A 424 -11.26 34.20 19.97
CA SER A 424 -11.17 34.40 21.41
C SER A 424 -12.22 33.55 22.17
N PRO A 425 -11.92 32.99 23.35
CA PRO A 425 -12.85 32.13 24.06
C PRO A 425 -13.91 32.94 24.80
N SER A 426 -15.09 33.10 24.22
CA SER A 426 -16.30 33.22 25.02
C SER A 426 -16.60 31.82 25.58
N ILE A 427 -16.60 31.64 26.91
CA ILE A 427 -16.95 30.35 27.54
C ILE A 427 -18.30 29.90 26.99
N SER A 428 -18.35 28.75 26.32
CA SER A 428 -19.58 28.26 25.71
C SER A 428 -20.67 28.05 26.77
N LYS A 429 -21.95 28.30 26.42
CA LYS A 429 -23.11 28.12 27.32
C LYS A 429 -23.12 26.73 28.00
N LEU A 430 -22.64 25.70 27.30
CA LEU A 430 -22.48 24.34 27.84
C LEU A 430 -21.49 24.30 29.00
N GLU A 431 -20.31 24.91 28.85
CA GLU A 431 -19.31 24.92 29.92
C GLU A 431 -19.78 25.71 31.15
N GLN A 432 -20.63 26.73 30.98
CA GLN A 432 -21.24 27.40 32.12
C GLN A 432 -22.17 26.47 32.91
N VAL A 433 -23.03 25.71 32.22
CA VAL A 433 -23.95 24.74 32.84
C VAL A 433 -23.19 23.59 33.50
N CYS A 434 -22.18 23.02 32.83
CA CYS A 434 -21.34 21.96 33.38
C CYS A 434 -20.58 22.39 34.64
N ASN A 435 -19.98 23.59 34.61
CA ASN A 435 -19.27 24.12 35.78
C ASN A 435 -20.21 24.40 36.97
N ARG A 436 -21.44 24.86 36.69
CA ARG A 436 -22.48 25.04 37.72
C ARG A 436 -22.89 23.71 38.35
N LEU A 437 -23.12 22.68 37.53
CA LEU A 437 -23.48 21.34 38.00
C LEU A 437 -22.41 20.76 38.94
N HIS A 438 -21.13 20.85 38.56
CA HIS A 438 -20.05 20.31 39.40
C HIS A 438 -19.92 21.05 40.74
N LYS A 439 -19.99 22.40 40.74
CA LYS A 439 -19.89 23.19 41.98
C LYS A 439 -21.03 22.89 42.95
N THR A 440 -22.26 22.81 42.43
CA THR A 440 -23.46 22.58 43.24
C THR A 440 -23.57 21.14 43.75
N ALA A 441 -22.94 20.16 43.09
CA ALA A 441 -22.90 18.77 43.54
C ALA A 441 -22.14 18.55 44.86
N ILE A 442 -21.11 19.37 45.12
CA ILE A 442 -20.25 19.26 46.30
C ILE A 442 -20.47 20.36 47.35
N ASP A 443 -21.32 21.35 47.05
CA ASP A 443 -21.69 22.42 47.98
C ASP A 443 -23.22 22.47 48.13
N PRO A 444 -23.78 21.82 49.18
CA PRO A 444 -25.21 21.84 49.43
C PRO A 444 -25.78 23.26 49.61
N GLY A 445 -24.97 24.22 50.07
CA GLY A 445 -25.37 25.62 50.27
C GLY A 445 -25.05 26.53 49.09
N ALA A 446 -24.68 25.97 47.94
CA ALA A 446 -24.27 26.73 46.77
C ALA A 446 -25.31 27.79 46.38
N GLU A 447 -24.81 28.91 45.85
CA GLU A 447 -25.63 30.05 45.41
C GLU A 447 -26.45 30.72 46.52
N GLY A 448 -26.14 30.45 47.80
CA GLY A 448 -26.86 31.00 48.94
C GLY A 448 -28.29 30.46 49.10
N LYS A 449 -28.60 29.34 48.45
CA LYS A 449 -29.93 28.71 48.47
C LYS A 449 -30.04 27.69 49.62
N ALA A 450 -31.28 27.23 49.86
CA ALA A 450 -31.51 26.13 50.81
C ALA A 450 -30.76 24.85 50.37
N SER A 451 -30.40 24.00 51.34
CA SER A 451 -29.57 22.83 51.09
C SER A 451 -30.04 21.99 49.90
N GLY A 452 -29.19 21.79 48.91
CA GLY A 452 -29.43 20.94 47.73
C GLY A 452 -30.14 21.64 46.56
N VAL A 453 -30.83 22.76 46.80
CA VAL A 453 -31.67 23.44 45.80
C VAL A 453 -30.91 23.87 44.55
N ALA A 454 -29.70 24.42 44.70
CA ALA A 454 -28.89 24.85 43.58
C ALA A 454 -28.46 23.67 42.68
N PHE A 455 -28.29 22.48 43.25
CA PHE A 455 -27.95 21.27 42.50
C PHE A 455 -29.14 20.73 41.71
N GLU A 456 -30.35 20.76 42.30
CA GLU A 456 -31.59 20.40 41.61
C GLU A 456 -31.81 21.28 40.36
N GLU A 457 -31.60 22.59 40.49
CA GLU A 457 -31.72 23.52 39.35
C GLU A 457 -30.63 23.28 38.30
N ALA A 458 -29.39 23.00 38.71
CA ALA A 458 -28.31 22.71 37.77
C ALA A 458 -28.58 21.39 36.99
N ILE A 459 -29.17 20.39 37.64
CA ILE A 459 -29.64 19.16 36.98
C ILE A 459 -30.78 19.48 36.02
N ALA A 460 -31.72 20.34 36.40
CA ALA A 460 -32.81 20.72 35.50
C ALA A 460 -32.29 21.44 34.25
N ASP A 461 -31.34 22.36 34.42
CA ASP A 461 -30.71 23.10 33.33
C ASP A 461 -29.97 22.18 32.36
N ILE A 462 -29.23 21.18 32.85
CA ILE A 462 -28.45 20.30 31.97
C ILE A 462 -29.35 19.33 31.18
N PHE A 463 -30.43 18.81 31.78
CA PHE A 463 -31.41 18.01 31.03
C PHE A 463 -32.19 18.87 30.03
N CYS A 464 -32.56 20.10 30.39
CA CYS A 464 -33.17 21.04 29.46
C CYS A 464 -32.22 21.38 28.30
N PHE A 465 -30.93 21.55 28.59
CA PHE A 465 -29.90 21.78 27.58
C PHE A 465 -29.79 20.62 26.57
N MET A 466 -29.92 19.37 27.05
CA MET A 466 -29.95 18.17 26.20
C MET A 466 -31.27 17.98 25.44
N GLY A 467 -32.28 18.83 25.67
CA GLY A 467 -33.54 18.85 24.93
C GLY A 467 -34.71 18.12 25.61
N PHE A 468 -34.58 17.71 26.88
CA PHE A 468 -35.69 17.14 27.63
C PHE A 468 -36.69 18.22 28.09
N GLU A 469 -37.96 17.83 28.25
CA GLU A 469 -38.94 18.64 28.97
C GLU A 469 -38.73 18.44 30.48
N VAL A 470 -38.29 19.49 31.19
CA VAL A 470 -37.90 19.38 32.59
C VAL A 470 -38.71 20.31 33.48
N ARG A 471 -39.14 19.79 34.63
CA ARG A 471 -39.80 20.57 35.68
C ARG A 471 -39.18 20.27 37.03
N ARG A 472 -38.60 21.27 37.68
CA ARG A 472 -38.23 21.20 39.10
C ARG A 472 -39.51 21.25 39.95
N ILE A 473 -39.65 20.32 40.89
CA ILE A 473 -40.76 20.30 41.84
C ILE A 473 -40.29 20.90 43.16
N GLY A 474 -39.29 20.28 43.80
CA GLY A 474 -38.60 20.77 44.99
C GLY A 474 -39.48 20.87 46.25
N GLY A 475 -38.89 20.60 47.41
CA GLY A 475 -39.55 20.75 48.72
C GLY A 475 -39.72 19.45 49.50
N SER A 476 -39.97 19.54 50.81
CA SER A 476 -40.05 18.36 51.67
C SER A 476 -41.25 17.47 51.28
N GLY A 477 -40.96 16.26 50.81
CA GLY A 477 -41.97 15.21 50.57
C GLY A 477 -42.29 14.90 49.11
N ASP A 478 -41.60 15.49 48.13
CA ASP A 478 -41.74 15.18 46.70
C ASP A 478 -40.37 14.98 46.03
N THR A 479 -40.34 14.54 44.77
CA THR A 479 -39.10 14.40 43.98
C THR A 479 -38.50 15.77 43.64
N ASP A 480 -37.20 15.83 43.37
CA ASP A 480 -36.52 17.08 43.10
C ASP A 480 -36.82 17.59 41.67
N VAL A 481 -36.67 16.72 40.68
CA VAL A 481 -36.83 17.06 39.26
C VAL A 481 -37.60 15.97 38.50
N VAL A 482 -38.54 16.38 37.65
CA VAL A 482 -39.25 15.49 36.71
C VAL A 482 -38.76 15.77 35.29
N VAL A 483 -38.32 14.73 34.60
CA VAL A 483 -37.81 14.77 33.22
C VAL A 483 -38.76 14.00 32.32
N LYS A 484 -39.16 14.59 31.20
CA LYS A 484 -40.08 14.00 30.23
C LYS A 484 -39.52 14.08 28.82
N TRP A 485 -39.81 13.05 28.03
CA TRP A 485 -39.54 13.03 26.59
C TRP A 485 -40.53 12.10 25.90
N ARG A 486 -40.51 12.10 24.57
CA ARG A 486 -41.30 11.18 23.76
C ARG A 486 -40.42 10.06 23.21
N ASN A 487 -40.90 8.82 23.29
CA ASN A 487 -40.24 7.69 22.64
C ASN A 487 -40.53 7.65 21.13
N GLU A 488 -40.03 6.63 20.42
CA GLU A 488 -40.23 6.48 18.97
C GLU A 488 -41.71 6.28 18.57
N GLU A 489 -42.56 5.85 19.50
CA GLU A 489 -44.01 5.69 19.31
C GLU A 489 -44.81 6.95 19.69
N ASP A 490 -44.12 8.09 19.90
CA ASP A 490 -44.69 9.38 20.34
C ASP A 490 -45.37 9.33 21.72
N LYS A 491 -45.07 8.31 22.54
CA LYS A 491 -45.57 8.17 23.91
C LYS A 491 -44.69 8.95 24.88
N TYR A 492 -45.34 9.65 25.81
CA TYR A 492 -44.64 10.33 26.90
C TYR A 492 -44.04 9.30 27.86
N ILE A 493 -42.74 9.43 28.08
CA ILE A 493 -41.98 8.71 29.10
C ILE A 493 -41.56 9.70 30.18
N VAL A 494 -41.65 9.29 31.44
CA VAL A 494 -41.40 10.14 32.59
C VAL A 494 -40.31 9.52 33.48
N ALA A 495 -39.29 10.29 33.81
CA ALA A 495 -38.29 9.95 34.81
C ALA A 495 -38.36 10.93 35.98
N ILE A 496 -38.31 10.41 37.20
CA ILE A 496 -38.07 11.24 38.38
C ILE A 496 -36.59 11.21 38.72
N VAL A 497 -36.07 12.36 39.14
CA VAL A 497 -34.66 12.55 39.48
C VAL A 497 -34.55 13.06 40.91
N ASP A 498 -33.80 12.33 41.71
CA ASP A 498 -33.47 12.65 43.09
C ASP A 498 -32.01 13.13 43.15
N ALA A 499 -31.80 14.37 43.57
CA ALA A 499 -30.52 15.06 43.59
C ALA A 499 -29.91 14.97 44.99
N LYS A 500 -28.65 14.54 45.07
CA LYS A 500 -27.91 14.41 46.33
C LYS A 500 -26.60 15.19 46.26
N SER A 501 -26.63 16.40 46.79
CA SER A 501 -25.43 17.23 46.99
C SER A 501 -24.76 16.91 48.33
N LYS A 502 -23.43 16.76 48.35
CA LYS A 502 -22.66 16.37 49.54
C LYS A 502 -21.30 17.06 49.62
N THR A 503 -21.02 17.73 50.75
CA THR A 503 -19.71 18.34 51.04
C THR A 503 -18.56 17.34 51.06
N GLY A 504 -18.83 16.09 51.44
CA GLY A 504 -17.85 15.00 51.42
C GLY A 504 -17.68 14.31 50.06
N GLY A 505 -18.39 14.75 49.01
CA GLY A 505 -18.30 14.23 47.65
C GLY A 505 -18.86 12.82 47.42
N ARG A 506 -19.39 12.13 48.46
CA ARG A 506 -19.92 10.77 48.37
C ARG A 506 -21.32 10.62 48.96
N VAL A 507 -22.19 9.93 48.22
CA VAL A 507 -23.55 9.56 48.57
C VAL A 507 -23.57 8.10 49.04
N SER A 508 -24.18 7.87 50.21
CA SER A 508 -24.25 6.56 50.87
C SER A 508 -25.68 6.02 50.88
N HIS A 509 -25.86 4.73 51.22
CA HIS A 509 -27.19 4.11 51.29
C HIS A 509 -28.11 4.80 52.32
N THR A 510 -27.57 5.41 53.38
CA THR A 510 -28.39 6.11 54.38
C THR A 510 -28.95 7.43 53.88
N ASP A 511 -28.43 7.94 52.76
CA ASP A 511 -28.87 9.20 52.15
C ASP A 511 -30.07 9.03 51.22
N ILE A 512 -30.50 7.79 50.97
CA ILE A 512 -31.59 7.45 50.05
C ILE A 512 -32.73 6.81 50.82
N SER A 513 -33.96 7.26 50.55
CA SER A 513 -35.18 6.68 51.11
C SER A 513 -36.00 5.97 50.04
N ASP A 514 -35.98 4.64 50.05
CA ASP A 514 -36.66 3.81 49.05
C ASP A 514 -38.16 4.02 49.05
N ILE A 515 -38.74 4.14 50.24
CA ILE A 515 -40.17 4.33 50.44
C ILE A 515 -40.60 5.66 49.80
N ALA A 516 -39.78 6.71 49.95
CA ALA A 516 -40.04 7.99 49.32
C ALA A 516 -39.95 7.90 47.80
N LEU A 517 -38.91 7.27 47.26
CA LEU A 517 -38.71 7.12 45.82
C LEU A 517 -39.81 6.28 45.14
N ASP A 518 -40.23 5.18 45.77
CA ASP A 518 -41.34 4.36 45.28
C ASP A 518 -42.65 5.17 45.29
N THR A 519 -42.92 5.92 46.36
CA THR A 519 -44.09 6.80 46.47
C THR A 519 -44.08 7.90 45.40
N HIS A 520 -42.92 8.51 45.14
CA HIS A 520 -42.76 9.55 44.11
C HIS A 520 -42.92 8.98 42.71
N LYS A 521 -42.42 7.76 42.47
CA LYS A 521 -42.57 7.06 41.19
C LYS A 521 -44.04 6.83 40.88
N GLU A 522 -44.81 6.35 41.85
CA GLU A 522 -46.26 6.17 41.73
C GLU A 522 -46.99 7.51 41.54
N LYS A 523 -46.65 8.52 42.35
CA LYS A 523 -47.28 9.86 42.32
C LYS A 523 -47.14 10.54 40.95
N HIS A 524 -45.99 10.43 40.31
CA HIS A 524 -45.70 11.04 39.01
C HIS A 524 -45.91 10.09 37.83
N ASN A 525 -46.39 8.85 38.08
CA ASN A 525 -46.52 7.78 37.10
C ASN A 525 -45.24 7.63 36.24
N ALA A 526 -44.10 7.60 36.93
CA ALA A 526 -42.79 7.61 36.32
C ALA A 526 -42.32 6.20 35.94
N ASP A 527 -41.77 6.09 34.75
CA ASP A 527 -41.19 4.85 34.22
C ASP A 527 -39.83 4.57 34.89
N TYR A 528 -39.05 5.64 35.10
CA TYR A 528 -37.68 5.56 35.61
C TYR A 528 -37.46 6.40 36.87
N VAL A 529 -36.53 5.94 37.69
CA VAL A 529 -36.04 6.66 38.88
C VAL A 529 -34.53 6.81 38.74
N VAL A 530 -34.06 8.04 38.82
CA VAL A 530 -32.64 8.39 38.65
C VAL A 530 -32.17 9.09 39.89
N ILE A 531 -31.01 8.69 40.41
CA ILE A 531 -30.36 9.34 41.54
C ILE A 531 -29.09 9.98 41.00
N VAL A 532 -28.96 11.29 41.19
CA VAL A 532 -27.81 12.08 40.71
C VAL A 532 -27.02 12.62 41.89
N GLY A 533 -25.71 12.43 41.88
CA GLY A 533 -24.81 12.90 42.94
C GLY A 533 -23.35 12.97 42.49
N PRO A 534 -22.45 13.48 43.33
CA PRO A 534 -21.03 13.61 42.98
C PRO A 534 -20.31 12.24 42.83
N GLU A 535 -20.51 11.33 43.78
CA GLU A 535 -19.97 9.97 43.73
C GLU A 535 -20.84 9.07 44.63
N PHE A 536 -20.88 7.76 44.35
CA PHE A 536 -21.64 6.80 45.15
C PHE A 536 -20.70 5.81 45.83
N SER A 537 -20.95 5.53 47.12
CA SER A 537 -20.20 4.51 47.85
C SER A 537 -20.37 3.12 47.21
N ASP A 538 -19.35 2.27 47.25
CA ASP A 538 -19.46 0.91 46.69
C ASP A 538 -20.25 -0.06 47.60
N GLY A 539 -20.72 -1.16 47.02
CA GLY A 539 -21.44 -2.23 47.74
C GLY A 539 -22.94 -1.97 47.87
N THR A 540 -23.40 -1.59 49.06
CA THR A 540 -24.82 -1.66 49.46
C THR A 540 -25.75 -0.80 48.60
N ILE A 541 -25.40 0.46 48.35
CA ILE A 541 -26.21 1.39 47.54
C ILE A 541 -26.35 0.93 46.08
N ARG A 542 -25.27 0.40 45.48
CA ARG A 542 -25.29 -0.11 44.10
C ARG A 542 -26.12 -1.41 43.99
N ALA A 543 -25.92 -2.34 44.93
CA ALA A 543 -26.71 -3.58 44.99
C ALA A 543 -28.19 -3.29 45.19
N HIS A 544 -28.49 -2.29 46.01
CA HIS A 544 -29.83 -1.86 46.32
C HIS A 544 -30.53 -1.16 45.15
N ALA A 545 -29.86 -0.18 44.53
CA ALA A 545 -30.35 0.47 43.31
C ALA A 545 -30.66 -0.54 42.20
N ARG A 546 -29.81 -1.58 42.04
CA ARG A 546 -30.06 -2.68 41.10
C ARG A 546 -31.30 -3.50 41.44
N LYS A 547 -31.53 -3.79 42.72
CA LYS A 547 -32.71 -4.55 43.18
C LYS A 547 -34.02 -3.77 42.97
N LYS A 548 -33.98 -2.46 43.14
CA LYS A 548 -35.15 -1.57 43.04
C LYS A 548 -35.40 -1.00 41.63
N GLY A 549 -34.45 -1.13 40.72
CA GLY A 549 -34.56 -0.52 39.40
C GLY A 549 -34.34 0.99 39.43
N PHE A 550 -33.42 1.47 40.26
CA PHE A 550 -32.97 2.86 40.28
C PHE A 550 -31.64 3.02 39.51
N SER A 551 -31.55 4.03 38.66
CA SER A 551 -30.30 4.39 37.98
C SER A 551 -29.47 5.32 38.85
N LEU A 552 -28.17 5.06 38.96
CA LEU A 552 -27.21 5.92 39.67
C LEU A 552 -26.35 6.62 38.62
N VAL A 553 -26.41 7.94 38.55
CA VAL A 553 -25.66 8.75 37.57
C VAL A 553 -24.83 9.78 38.32
N THR A 554 -23.53 9.83 38.07
CA THR A 554 -22.69 10.86 38.68
C THR A 554 -22.80 12.19 37.94
N GLU A 555 -22.46 13.30 38.60
CA GLU A 555 -22.37 14.61 37.97
C GLU A 555 -21.35 14.61 36.82
N LYS A 556 -20.25 13.85 36.96
CA LYS A 556 -19.24 13.65 35.90
C LYS A 556 -19.84 12.93 34.69
N GLN A 557 -20.53 11.81 34.92
CA GLN A 557 -21.19 11.06 33.84
C GLN A 557 -22.23 11.93 33.13
N LEU A 558 -23.06 12.66 33.89
CA LEU A 558 -24.05 13.57 33.32
C LEU A 558 -23.41 14.69 32.49
N THR A 559 -22.26 15.20 32.94
CA THR A 559 -21.46 16.19 32.21
C THR A 559 -20.92 15.61 30.89
N GLU A 560 -20.36 14.41 30.94
CA GLU A 560 -19.84 13.71 29.75
C GLU A 560 -20.94 13.42 28.72
N ILE A 561 -22.10 12.97 29.19
CA ILE A 561 -23.29 12.74 28.35
C ILE A 561 -23.76 14.04 27.70
N ALA A 562 -23.81 15.16 28.43
CA ALA A 562 -24.20 16.45 27.88
C ALA A 562 -23.23 16.97 26.81
N ARG A 563 -21.92 16.77 27.01
CA ARG A 563 -20.91 17.08 25.98
C ARG A 563 -21.09 16.21 24.74
N ALA A 564 -21.20 14.89 24.93
CA ALA A 564 -21.39 13.93 23.85
C ALA A 564 -22.70 14.18 23.08
N SER A 565 -23.79 14.54 23.77
CA SER A 565 -25.06 14.91 23.15
C SER A 565 -24.90 16.04 22.14
N LYS A 566 -24.18 17.10 22.52
CA LYS A 566 -23.91 18.25 21.64
C LYS A 566 -22.95 17.91 20.51
N GLU A 567 -21.86 17.20 20.81
CA GLU A 567 -20.79 16.91 19.84
C GLU A 567 -21.21 15.87 18.80
N LEU A 568 -22.00 14.86 19.20
CA LEU A 568 -22.34 13.70 18.38
C LEU A 568 -23.79 13.68 17.91
N GLY A 569 -24.62 14.64 18.37
CA GLY A 569 -26.04 14.69 18.05
C GLY A 569 -26.80 13.48 18.59
N LEU A 570 -26.64 13.17 19.88
CA LEU A 570 -27.35 12.04 20.49
C LEU A 570 -28.86 12.31 20.57
N SER A 571 -29.66 11.28 20.29
CA SER A 571 -31.12 11.37 20.46
C SER A 571 -31.51 11.33 21.94
N LEU A 572 -32.70 11.81 22.27
CA LEU A 572 -33.21 11.74 23.65
C LEU A 572 -33.36 10.29 24.13
N GLN A 573 -33.64 9.35 23.23
CA GLN A 573 -33.74 7.93 23.54
C GLN A 573 -32.38 7.31 23.85
N GLU A 574 -31.34 7.68 23.10
CA GLU A 574 -29.96 7.28 23.39
C GLU A 574 -29.55 7.83 24.77
N ILE A 575 -29.78 9.12 25.04
CA ILE A 575 -29.45 9.75 26.33
C ILE A 575 -30.25 9.11 27.48
N ALA A 576 -31.52 8.76 27.25
CA ALA A 576 -32.37 8.13 28.25
C ALA A 576 -31.93 6.72 28.65
N LEU A 577 -31.00 6.07 27.95
CA LEU A 577 -30.36 4.84 28.42
C LEU A 577 -29.65 5.06 29.77
N ALA A 578 -29.23 6.29 30.08
CA ALA A 578 -28.71 6.66 31.40
C ALA A 578 -29.73 6.47 32.53
N PHE A 579 -31.03 6.40 32.21
CA PHE A 579 -32.10 6.19 33.20
C PHE A 579 -32.46 4.72 33.38
N GLN A 580 -31.99 3.84 32.50
CA GLN A 580 -32.30 2.42 32.54
C GLN A 580 -31.39 1.68 33.53
N THR A 581 -31.98 0.73 34.26
CA THR A 581 -31.24 -0.11 35.18
C THR A 581 -30.69 -1.36 34.53
N CYS A 582 -29.47 -1.73 34.92
CA CYS A 582 -28.63 -2.78 34.34
C CYS A 582 -28.08 -2.39 32.96
N ASN A 583 -26.78 -2.06 32.93
CA ASN A 583 -25.98 -1.82 31.72
C ASN A 583 -26.38 -0.62 30.84
N GLY A 584 -27.42 0.17 31.17
CA GLY A 584 -27.85 1.32 30.37
C GLY A 584 -26.75 2.37 30.12
N LEU A 585 -26.02 2.76 31.16
CA LEU A 585 -24.86 3.66 31.03
C LEU A 585 -23.75 3.05 30.16
N SER A 586 -23.48 1.75 30.30
CA SER A 586 -22.48 1.07 29.47
C SER A 586 -22.89 0.99 28.00
N GLN A 587 -24.17 0.77 27.71
CA GLN A 587 -24.70 0.83 26.34
C GLN A 587 -24.58 2.25 25.76
N LEU A 588 -24.86 3.28 26.56
CA LEU A 588 -24.68 4.67 26.14
C LEU A 588 -23.20 5.00 25.87
N GLU A 589 -22.28 4.56 26.72
CA GLU A 589 -20.84 4.69 26.51
C GLU A 589 -20.38 4.00 25.21
N GLU A 590 -20.91 2.82 24.91
CA GLU A 590 -20.63 2.11 23.65
C GLU A 590 -21.15 2.88 22.42
N ILE A 591 -22.37 3.44 22.49
CA ILE A 591 -22.92 4.29 21.42
C ILE A 591 -22.06 5.55 21.23
N ILE A 592 -21.67 6.22 22.31
CA ILE A 592 -20.80 7.40 22.27
C ILE A 592 -19.46 7.05 21.63
N SER A 593 -18.84 5.94 22.06
CA SER A 593 -17.57 5.45 21.52
C SER A 593 -17.68 5.15 20.02
N THR A 594 -18.74 4.45 19.61
CA THR A 594 -18.99 4.10 18.21
C THR A 594 -19.18 5.34 17.32
N LYS A 595 -19.93 6.35 17.80
CA LYS A 595 -20.13 7.60 17.05
C LYS A 595 -18.84 8.43 16.98
N LYS A 596 -18.06 8.53 18.06
CA LYS A 596 -16.75 9.21 18.06
C LYS A 596 -15.79 8.55 17.07
N ARG A 597 -15.61 7.23 17.22
CA ARG A 597 -14.78 6.41 16.34
C ARG A 597 -15.12 6.63 14.87
N LYS A 598 -16.41 6.69 14.53
CA LYS A 598 -16.85 6.96 13.15
C LYS A 598 -16.39 8.34 12.64
N LEU A 599 -16.45 9.39 13.47
CA LEU A 599 -15.98 10.73 13.11
C LEU A 599 -14.45 10.79 12.98
N ASP A 600 -13.73 10.07 13.82
CA ASP A 600 -12.27 9.98 13.78
C ASP A 600 -11.81 9.31 12.47
N ILE A 601 -12.45 8.20 12.09
CA ILE A 601 -12.20 7.53 10.80
C ILE A 601 -12.48 8.48 9.63
N ILE A 602 -13.60 9.23 9.64
CA ILE A 602 -13.89 10.21 8.59
C ILE A 602 -12.79 11.27 8.50
N SER A 603 -12.28 11.72 9.64
CA SER A 603 -11.22 12.73 9.72
C SER A 603 -9.88 12.25 9.16
N GLU A 604 -9.61 10.94 9.17
CA GLU A 604 -8.44 10.35 8.49
C GLU A 604 -8.71 10.02 7.01
N VAL A 605 -9.92 9.55 6.69
CA VAL A 605 -10.32 9.16 5.34
C VAL A 605 -10.27 10.35 4.39
N ILE A 606 -10.82 11.51 4.77
CA ILE A 606 -10.94 12.67 3.87
C ILE A 606 -9.56 13.18 3.39
N PRO A 607 -8.56 13.44 4.25
CA PRO A 607 -7.23 13.86 3.81
C PRO A 607 -6.56 12.82 2.91
N LYS A 608 -6.68 11.53 3.22
CA LYS A 608 -6.14 10.47 2.35
C LYS A 608 -6.84 10.42 1.00
N PHE A 609 -8.15 10.65 0.98
CA PHE A 609 -8.91 10.76 -0.25
C PHE A 609 -8.40 11.90 -1.13
N LEU A 610 -8.18 13.08 -0.54
CA LEU A 610 -7.65 14.25 -1.24
C LEU A 610 -6.22 14.02 -1.76
N GLY A 611 -5.38 13.30 -1.01
CA GLY A 611 -4.02 12.99 -1.42
C GLY A 611 -3.91 11.94 -2.52
N GLU A 612 -4.81 10.96 -2.56
CA GLU A 612 -4.61 9.74 -3.37
C GLU A 612 -5.61 9.57 -4.52
N GLN A 613 -6.77 10.26 -4.53
CA GLN A 613 -7.79 9.99 -5.56
C GLN A 613 -7.34 10.32 -7.00
N GLU A 614 -6.49 11.34 -7.19
CA GLU A 614 -5.93 11.68 -8.51
C GLU A 614 -5.02 10.56 -9.04
N LEU A 615 -4.42 9.78 -8.14
CA LEU A 615 -3.53 8.67 -8.47
C LEU A 615 -4.30 7.47 -9.00
N LEU A 616 -5.43 7.14 -8.37
CA LEU A 616 -6.14 5.87 -8.51
C LEU A 616 -7.43 5.96 -9.33
N ASP A 617 -7.78 7.16 -9.79
CA ASP A 617 -9.03 7.47 -10.50
C ASP A 617 -10.24 7.02 -9.67
N GLY A 618 -10.27 7.57 -8.44
CA GLY A 618 -11.17 7.15 -7.36
C GLY A 618 -10.54 6.11 -6.41
N LEU A 619 -11.16 5.94 -5.24
CA LEU A 619 -10.72 5.03 -4.19
C LEU A 619 -11.85 4.10 -3.78
N SER A 620 -11.51 2.84 -3.50
CA SER A 620 -12.42 1.88 -2.85
C SER A 620 -12.17 1.77 -1.35
N PRO A 621 -13.14 1.26 -0.56
CA PRO A 621 -12.91 0.94 0.84
C PRO A 621 -11.69 0.03 1.05
N ARG A 622 -11.43 -0.91 0.13
CA ARG A 622 -10.24 -1.77 0.17
C ARG A 622 -8.93 -1.01 -0.04
N ASP A 623 -8.90 -0.04 -0.95
CA ASP A 623 -7.71 0.80 -1.14
C ASP A 623 -7.45 1.64 0.11
N MET A 624 -8.50 2.21 0.70
CA MET A 624 -8.41 2.99 1.93
C MET A 624 -7.97 2.15 3.13
N PHE A 625 -8.43 0.89 3.21
CA PHE A 625 -7.97 -0.05 4.24
C PHE A 625 -6.46 -0.30 4.16
N LEU A 626 -5.92 -0.43 2.94
CA LEU A 626 -4.48 -0.60 2.74
C LEU A 626 -3.69 0.68 3.06
N LEU A 627 -4.26 1.85 2.78
CA LEU A 627 -3.68 3.17 3.08
C LEU A 627 -3.64 3.49 4.58
N LEU A 628 -4.66 3.06 5.31
CA LEU A 628 -4.86 3.38 6.73
C LEU A 628 -4.50 2.24 7.68
N ARG A 629 -4.02 1.09 7.20
CA ARG A 629 -3.62 -0.06 8.04
C ARG A 629 -2.66 0.33 9.17
N ASP A 630 -1.71 1.21 8.89
CA ASP A 630 -0.66 1.63 9.83
C ASP A 630 -0.96 3.01 10.46
N SER A 631 -2.19 3.52 10.28
CA SER A 631 -2.65 4.75 10.93
C SER A 631 -2.98 4.50 12.41
N ASN A 632 -3.06 5.59 13.19
CA ASN A 632 -3.45 5.50 14.60
C ASN A 632 -4.84 4.87 14.76
N GLU A 633 -5.79 5.24 13.89
CA GLU A 633 -7.13 4.69 13.97
C GLU A 633 -7.19 3.27 13.42
N SER A 634 -6.39 2.91 12.42
CA SER A 634 -6.33 1.56 11.82
C SER A 634 -7.74 0.95 11.56
N PRO A 635 -8.58 1.64 10.77
CA PRO A 635 -9.98 1.26 10.56
C PRO A 635 -10.12 -0.10 9.87
N SER A 636 -11.14 -0.86 10.27
CA SER A 636 -11.53 -2.10 9.61
C SER A 636 -12.18 -1.85 8.25
N LEU A 637 -12.20 -2.88 7.41
CA LEU A 637 -12.82 -2.79 6.09
C LEU A 637 -14.33 -2.46 6.18
N ASP A 638 -15.04 -3.05 7.15
CA ASP A 638 -16.46 -2.82 7.36
C ASP A 638 -16.75 -1.38 7.82
N GLU A 639 -15.91 -0.82 8.70
CA GLU A 639 -16.02 0.59 9.09
C GLU A 639 -15.84 1.52 7.88
N LEU A 640 -14.86 1.22 7.01
CA LEU A 640 -14.61 2.01 5.80
C LEU A 640 -15.75 1.91 4.79
N ILE A 641 -16.32 0.72 4.58
CA ILE A 641 -17.52 0.56 3.75
C ILE A 641 -18.63 1.46 4.28
N ASN A 642 -18.96 1.36 5.57
CA ASN A 642 -20.01 2.17 6.18
C ASN A 642 -19.76 3.68 6.08
N VAL A 643 -18.51 4.12 6.25
CA VAL A 643 -18.13 5.53 6.09
C VAL A 643 -18.31 6.00 4.65
N PHE A 644 -17.86 5.22 3.67
CA PHE A 644 -17.96 5.55 2.25
C PHE A 644 -19.42 5.63 1.82
N GLU A 645 -20.25 4.66 2.23
CA GLU A 645 -21.68 4.68 1.95
C GLU A 645 -22.37 5.89 2.56
N MET A 646 -22.04 6.24 3.81
CA MET A 646 -22.59 7.43 4.47
C MET A 646 -22.23 8.71 3.72
N LEU A 647 -20.95 8.90 3.38
CA LEU A 647 -20.47 10.10 2.68
C LEU A 647 -21.00 10.20 1.25
N ALA A 648 -21.46 9.09 0.67
CA ALA A 648 -22.05 9.03 -0.65
C ALA A 648 -23.58 9.20 -0.68
N ARG A 649 -24.25 9.22 0.47
CA ARG A 649 -25.71 9.48 0.52
C ARG A 649 -26.01 10.87 -0.01
N GLU A 650 -27.16 11.05 -0.65
CA GLU A 650 -27.51 12.33 -1.30
C GLU A 650 -27.56 13.51 -0.33
N GLU A 651 -27.91 13.27 0.94
CA GLU A 651 -27.99 14.31 1.95
C GLU A 651 -26.61 14.89 2.31
N ILE A 652 -25.54 14.08 2.20
CA ILE A 652 -24.16 14.51 2.43
C ILE A 652 -23.49 14.87 1.09
N GLY A 653 -23.54 13.96 0.12
CA GLY A 653 -23.13 14.18 -1.27
C GLY A 653 -21.64 14.50 -1.47
N ILE A 654 -20.77 14.12 -0.51
CA ILE A 654 -19.32 14.39 -0.58
C ILE A 654 -18.63 13.40 -1.52
N LEU A 655 -19.03 12.13 -1.46
CA LEU A 655 -18.53 11.08 -2.35
C LEU A 655 -19.56 10.75 -3.43
N LYS A 656 -19.07 10.42 -4.62
CA LYS A 656 -19.88 9.87 -5.70
C LYS A 656 -19.40 8.48 -6.05
N ARG A 657 -20.31 7.53 -6.15
CA ARG A 657 -20.02 6.18 -6.68
C ARG A 657 -19.67 6.30 -8.16
N ASP A 658 -18.57 5.68 -8.55
CA ASP A 658 -18.15 5.54 -9.95
C ASP A 658 -18.31 4.07 -10.33
N ASP A 659 -19.19 3.80 -11.31
CA ASP A 659 -19.73 2.48 -11.60
C ASP A 659 -18.62 1.44 -11.86
N GLY A 660 -18.58 0.38 -11.03
CA GLY A 660 -17.68 -0.74 -11.26
C GLY A 660 -17.55 -1.73 -10.11
N LYS A 661 -18.19 -2.89 -10.30
CA LYS A 661 -18.14 -4.16 -9.51
C LYS A 661 -19.22 -4.34 -8.42
N ASP A 662 -19.65 -5.59 -8.28
CA ASP A 662 -20.79 -6.01 -7.45
C ASP A 662 -20.49 -6.09 -5.93
N SER A 663 -19.22 -5.98 -5.50
CA SER A 663 -18.86 -6.15 -4.08
C SER A 663 -18.53 -4.83 -3.37
N PRO A 664 -19.14 -4.54 -2.19
CA PRO A 664 -19.06 -3.23 -1.51
C PRO A 664 -17.64 -2.74 -1.23
N GLU A 665 -16.71 -3.66 -0.96
CA GLU A 665 -15.32 -3.35 -0.63
C GLU A 665 -14.50 -2.84 -1.82
N ASN A 666 -14.92 -3.14 -3.05
CA ASN A 666 -14.21 -2.75 -4.27
C ASN A 666 -14.92 -1.64 -5.06
N VAL A 667 -16.10 -1.18 -4.60
CA VAL A 667 -16.82 -0.07 -5.23
C VAL A 667 -15.94 1.16 -5.16
N ARG A 668 -15.78 1.84 -6.31
CA ARG A 668 -14.99 3.06 -6.39
C ARG A 668 -15.85 4.28 -6.08
N TYR A 669 -15.23 5.20 -5.36
CA TYR A 669 -15.81 6.48 -5.02
C TYR A 669 -14.86 7.59 -5.48
N ILE A 670 -15.43 8.76 -5.78
CA ILE A 670 -14.69 9.96 -6.11
C ILE A 670 -15.19 11.10 -5.22
N LEU A 671 -14.26 11.84 -4.63
CA LEU A 671 -14.56 13.03 -3.83
C LEU A 671 -14.59 14.23 -4.78
N LYS A 672 -15.79 14.78 -5.01
CA LYS A 672 -15.99 15.96 -5.88
C LYS A 672 -16.92 16.96 -5.22
N GLY A 673 -16.50 18.23 -5.17
CA GLY A 673 -17.34 19.32 -4.68
C GLY A 673 -17.53 19.35 -3.17
N ALA A 674 -16.55 18.89 -2.39
CA ALA A 674 -16.62 18.86 -0.92
C ALA A 674 -16.96 20.24 -0.33
N GLU A 675 -16.36 21.32 -0.81
CA GLU A 675 -16.70 22.68 -0.35
C GLU A 675 -18.18 23.04 -0.58
N LYS A 676 -18.73 22.66 -1.73
CA LYS A 676 -20.14 22.89 -2.05
C LYS A 676 -21.04 22.11 -1.07
N ALA A 677 -20.72 20.84 -0.82
CA ALA A 677 -21.44 20.00 0.12
C ALA A 677 -21.39 20.56 1.55
N ILE A 678 -20.19 20.96 2.03
CA ILE A 678 -19.99 21.58 3.35
C ILE A 678 -20.81 22.87 3.47
N ASN A 679 -20.75 23.75 2.47
CA ASN A 679 -21.49 25.01 2.48
C ASN A 679 -23.02 24.76 2.47
N HIS A 680 -23.48 23.77 1.72
CA HIS A 680 -24.90 23.39 1.70
C HIS A 680 -25.36 22.85 3.06
N LEU A 681 -24.61 21.93 3.67
CA LEU A 681 -24.91 21.37 5.00
C LEU A 681 -24.94 22.46 6.08
N ARG A 682 -23.97 23.40 6.05
CA ARG A 682 -23.97 24.55 6.97
C ARG A 682 -25.17 25.46 6.77
N ALA A 683 -25.53 25.75 5.52
CA ALA A 683 -26.69 26.58 5.21
C ALA A 683 -28.00 25.90 5.67
N LEU A 684 -28.13 24.60 5.46
CA LEU A 684 -29.28 23.81 5.91
C LEU A 684 -29.38 23.80 7.44
N ALA A 685 -28.28 23.52 8.14
CA ALA A 685 -28.23 23.56 9.60
C ALA A 685 -28.65 24.93 10.15
N LEU A 686 -28.09 26.02 9.61
CA LEU A 686 -28.45 27.39 10.01
C LEU A 686 -29.92 27.73 9.73
N ALA A 687 -30.50 27.23 8.63
CA ALA A 687 -31.90 27.44 8.33
C ALA A 687 -32.83 26.69 9.32
N ILE A 688 -32.47 25.45 9.67
CA ILE A 688 -33.19 24.65 10.67
C ILE A 688 -33.10 25.31 12.05
N GLU A 689 -31.91 25.72 12.47
CA GLU A 689 -31.69 26.41 13.75
C GLU A 689 -32.54 27.68 13.88
N LYS A 690 -32.57 28.52 12.83
CA LYS A 690 -33.45 29.70 12.79
C LYS A 690 -34.93 29.32 12.89
N GLY A 691 -35.35 28.25 12.22
CA GLY A 691 -36.73 27.77 12.26
C GLY A 691 -37.15 27.29 13.65
N ILE A 692 -36.25 26.65 14.40
CA ILE A 692 -36.49 26.20 15.77
C ILE A 692 -36.55 27.40 16.73
N GLN A 693 -35.62 28.36 16.61
CA GLN A 693 -35.57 29.55 17.46
C GLN A 693 -36.77 30.48 17.34
N VAL A 694 -37.52 30.43 16.23
CA VAL A 694 -38.78 31.18 16.07
C VAL A 694 -39.93 30.57 16.89
N ARG A 695 -39.79 29.33 17.38
CA ARG A 695 -40.81 28.61 18.18
C ARG A 695 -40.50 28.51 19.68
N SER A 696 -39.26 28.75 20.10
CA SER A 696 -38.84 28.83 21.51
C SER A 696 -38.92 30.27 22.02
#